data_AF-A0A9W7SUH9-F1
#
_entry.id   AF-A0A9W7SUH9-F1
#
_cell.length_a   1.000
_cell.length_b   1.000
_cell.length_c   1.000
_cell.angle_alpha   90.00
_cell.angle_beta   90.00
_cell.angle_gamma   90.00
#
_symmetry.space_group_name_H-M   'P 1'
#
loop_
_entity.id
_entity.type
_entity.pdbx_description
1 polymer ?
#
loop_
_entity_poly.entity_id
_entity_poly.type
_entity_poly.pdbx_seq_one_letter_code
_entity_poly.pdbx_strand_id
1 'polypeptide(L)'
;RPSRLSSQSIEKSFHQSRISLHPAQVNQKRQTKMSRLQDALIVGIDFGTTFSGVAAAYSGNAEAADDISVIKTWPGGNNITSDKVPTEISYAPAPSKTVGSSRLALLGNATNQGRLLTESAHDQSALSELTSILAGTTGNRDAVSDLLNTSRLGASKQSPGMASTSGQSVGPSPAMRWGFQLKPNEQRLRCLKLFLDPRQPIPEYISLQDMRNQLQASGRTVKEAVADYLEAVFKHTKEILARRYGQDFVSTTKLQLILTVPAVWSEAAKHATLTAAQAAGMDHDLALISEPEAAAVYTLQAIQPNHLKAGHNFVVVDAGGGTVDLISYSIKQLTPLRLEEVVAGSGGCCGASFLNIRFQDLVRSRLGASRFSEVVASKPKSWFAALRYFEDYVKRNFDPNEDTEFNLPFPGLADDAAAGIESGFLTLTSAEIGTIFGPIIADVIKLVDGQLRSLASVGRQANGLILVGGFGQSECLLKCLKARFASQGIQVLQPVNAWTAVVRGAVLRGLEGTELVINRKSRRNYGVVVNQPFDPTTHPLSCRVWDDFEEQYMASKRMMWYILKGQSVSSSSPILLPFSVEFDPHHARVMTQELIVCDEDDAPAGYDDGQRSCTRVLCKMIVNLQSVPTHLWERKSNSRGKAFVRLHFEMGMQMESGGLRFDFRVDGVVYGKVTAKFEVQDHLNPRDRPGAVGMRPPTPRSVASALASGCIVLFLWRWIGPLATGNRDSAVLARRRNEVKAAFQHAWDGYAKHCFGKDTMHPVTNTCDDEFGGWGATAIDSLTTAIMFNNDAVVLQILRFIATVDFTKSPSATSAPCSPPTTSSTAPSAHLARDEALRDSLYQQMLHLGDALTCAFNTPSGVPRNWVDPAACTTDTGTSNTLAGVGSMILEFMTLSRITNHRLYAEKAKRAEAHLLSPKNPDMLPWPGLYGSFIAIKDGALQDEKGSWGALADSFYEYLLKAYIYDSAQFGAYLDLWKTSADSTIRYVASHPYGHPEWTLLPYWQGQTRYLTMDSLSWFAGGNFILGGLVTDNQTLVDFGLAIADTAGALYRRTRTGLGAEYVQWTEDCEAPQFGGPDHCAANSSLQITDANFRLRPEVLETWYYAYRATGDVKYREWTWRAFQRIEQYCKTETGYASLSDVDLEGGGTLIDKQESFVFAEVMKYIYLIHLEDPNAEYQVQDSRRAGAMKNLWVYNTEAHPFKVAGPPV
;
A
#
# COMPACT_ATOMS: atom_id res chain seq x y z
N ARG A 1 5.80 67.77 56.25
CA ARG A 1 6.12 66.35 56.58
C ARG A 1 5.99 65.53 55.29
N PRO A 2 6.87 64.56 55.01
CA PRO A 2 6.97 63.94 53.68
C PRO A 2 6.01 62.76 53.48
N SER A 3 5.51 62.59 52.23
CA SER A 3 5.42 61.31 51.50
C SER A 3 4.52 61.45 50.27
N ARG A 4 5.00 60.96 49.10
CA ARG A 4 4.30 60.21 48.02
C ARG A 4 4.90 60.48 46.62
N LEU A 5 5.31 59.40 45.98
CA LEU A 5 5.16 59.05 44.55
C LEU A 5 5.51 60.11 43.48
N SER A 6 6.68 59.94 42.87
CA SER A 6 7.08 60.45 41.56
C SER A 6 6.90 59.36 40.48
N SER A 7 6.84 59.63 39.17
CA SER A 7 6.30 60.77 38.41
C SER A 7 6.32 60.37 36.92
N GLN A 8 5.20 60.48 36.20
CA GLN A 8 5.15 60.24 34.74
C GLN A 8 5.63 61.46 33.95
N SER A 9 6.28 61.26 32.78
CA SER A 9 5.96 61.96 31.52
C SER A 9 6.93 61.59 30.37
N ILE A 10 6.49 61.98 29.15
CA ILE A 10 7.15 62.03 27.81
C ILE A 10 6.76 60.83 26.92
N GLU A 11 6.14 60.96 25.72
CA GLU A 11 5.96 62.10 24.79
C GLU A 11 4.61 62.06 24.00
N LYS A 12 4.37 63.02 23.07
CA LYS A 12 3.05 63.28 22.43
C LYS A 12 2.99 63.06 20.89
N SER A 13 1.87 62.47 20.43
CA SER A 13 1.01 62.85 19.27
C SER A 13 1.62 63.32 17.93
N PHE A 14 1.18 62.74 16.79
CA PHE A 14 0.41 63.48 15.75
C PHE A 14 -0.35 62.56 14.75
N HIS A 15 -1.24 63.16 13.95
CA HIS A 15 -2.41 62.54 13.29
C HIS A 15 -2.18 61.80 11.94
N GLN A 16 -3.16 60.96 11.60
CA GLN A 16 -3.36 60.29 10.30
C GLN A 16 -3.82 61.24 9.17
N SER A 17 -3.44 60.91 7.93
CA SER A 17 -4.19 61.26 6.70
C SER A 17 -4.06 60.12 5.67
N ARG A 18 -5.16 59.68 5.05
CA ARG A 18 -5.16 58.68 3.96
C ARG A 18 -5.05 59.35 2.58
N ILE A 19 -4.24 58.78 1.68
CA ILE A 19 -4.42 58.91 0.21
C ILE A 19 -4.29 57.52 -0.41
N SER A 20 -5.17 57.20 -1.36
CA SER A 20 -5.26 55.87 -2.00
C SER A 20 -4.43 55.78 -3.28
N LEU A 21 -3.87 54.60 -3.55
CA LEU A 21 -3.47 54.16 -4.91
C LEU A 21 -4.05 52.76 -5.18
N HIS A 22 -4.59 52.56 -6.38
CA HIS A 22 -5.29 51.33 -6.78
C HIS A 22 -4.33 50.18 -7.15
N PRO A 23 -4.71 48.90 -6.89
CA PRO A 23 -3.93 47.74 -7.28
C PRO A 23 -4.32 47.22 -8.68
N ALA A 24 -3.58 47.63 -9.72
CA ALA A 24 -3.73 47.11 -11.09
C ALA A 24 -2.74 45.97 -11.40
N GLN A 25 -2.68 44.90 -10.58
CA GLN A 25 -1.75 43.77 -10.85
C GLN A 25 -2.18 42.38 -10.32
N VAL A 26 -3.47 42.15 -10.04
CA VAL A 26 -3.96 40.86 -9.50
C VAL A 26 -4.43 39.87 -10.59
N ASN A 27 -4.66 40.32 -11.83
CA ASN A 27 -5.32 39.51 -12.87
C ASN A 27 -4.44 38.51 -13.65
N GLN A 28 -3.12 38.47 -13.46
CA GLN A 28 -2.25 37.52 -14.19
C GLN A 28 -2.10 36.13 -13.54
N LYS A 29 -2.50 35.93 -12.27
CA LYS A 29 -2.46 34.60 -11.61
C LYS A 29 -3.68 33.70 -11.88
N ARG A 30 -4.60 34.09 -12.77
CA ARG A 30 -5.82 33.31 -13.10
C ARG A 30 -5.81 32.59 -14.45
N GLN A 31 -4.78 32.75 -15.29
CA GLN A 31 -4.75 32.19 -16.66
C GLN A 31 -3.87 30.97 -16.88
N THR A 32 -3.04 30.53 -15.92
CA THR A 32 -2.30 29.24 -16.00
C THR A 32 -3.04 28.09 -15.32
N LYS A 33 -4.36 28.00 -15.54
CA LYS A 33 -5.13 26.79 -15.28
C LYS A 33 -4.84 25.78 -16.41
N MET A 34 -3.65 25.20 -16.39
CA MET A 34 -3.28 24.15 -17.34
C MET A 34 -4.34 23.04 -17.31
N SER A 35 -4.66 22.51 -18.50
CA SER A 35 -5.70 21.51 -18.72
C SER A 35 -5.61 20.38 -17.68
N ARG A 36 -6.68 20.19 -16.89
CA ARG A 36 -6.84 18.93 -16.16
C ARG A 36 -6.88 17.82 -17.21
N LEU A 37 -5.92 16.91 -17.12
CA LEU A 37 -6.02 15.60 -17.75
C LEU A 37 -7.31 14.94 -17.27
N GLN A 38 -7.93 14.13 -18.12
CA GLN A 38 -9.09 13.32 -17.74
C GLN A 38 -8.70 12.41 -16.57
N ASP A 39 -9.65 12.17 -15.65
CA ASP A 39 -9.45 11.27 -14.53
C ASP A 39 -9.03 9.87 -15.04
N ALA A 40 -8.04 9.28 -14.38
CA ALA A 40 -7.35 8.09 -14.86
C ALA A 40 -6.88 7.20 -13.69
N LEU A 41 -6.83 5.89 -13.92
CA LEU A 41 -6.12 4.96 -13.06
C LEU A 41 -4.64 5.02 -13.42
N ILE A 42 -3.83 5.59 -12.52
CA ILE A 42 -2.38 5.63 -12.63
C ILE A 42 -1.83 4.33 -12.03
N VAL A 43 -1.09 3.57 -12.82
CA VAL A 43 -0.48 2.30 -12.41
C VAL A 43 1.03 2.39 -12.61
N GLY A 44 1.77 2.40 -11.51
CA GLY A 44 3.23 2.29 -11.50
C GLY A 44 3.64 0.82 -11.49
N ILE A 45 4.52 0.43 -12.40
CA ILE A 45 5.09 -0.92 -12.49
C ILE A 45 6.60 -0.80 -12.32
N ASP A 46 7.11 -1.44 -11.27
CA ASP A 46 8.54 -1.58 -11.04
C ASP A 46 8.98 -2.98 -11.50
N PHE A 47 9.48 -3.07 -12.73
CA PHE A 47 10.01 -4.31 -13.29
C PHE A 47 11.46 -4.48 -12.80
N GLY A 48 11.65 -5.02 -11.60
CA GLY A 48 12.98 -5.22 -11.00
C GLY A 48 13.66 -6.53 -11.43
N THR A 49 14.99 -6.62 -11.32
CA THR A 49 15.79 -7.79 -11.75
C THR A 49 15.44 -9.08 -11.02
N THR A 50 15.11 -8.98 -9.72
CA THR A 50 14.89 -10.11 -8.80
C THR A 50 13.44 -10.16 -8.32
N PHE A 51 12.85 -8.99 -8.10
CA PHE A 51 11.48 -8.81 -7.64
C PHE A 51 10.84 -7.63 -8.37
N SER A 52 9.60 -7.80 -8.83
CA SER A 52 8.79 -6.75 -9.43
C SER A 52 7.69 -6.27 -8.49
N GLY A 53 7.39 -4.98 -8.49
CA GLY A 53 6.29 -4.39 -7.73
C GLY A 53 5.27 -3.71 -8.63
N VAL A 54 4.02 -3.64 -8.18
CA VAL A 54 2.99 -2.81 -8.82
C VAL A 54 2.31 -1.95 -7.77
N ALA A 55 2.07 -0.68 -8.08
CA ALA A 55 1.27 0.21 -7.26
C ALA A 55 0.28 1.00 -8.12
N ALA A 56 -0.84 1.42 -7.54
CA ALA A 56 -1.87 2.17 -8.26
C ALA A 56 -2.56 3.22 -7.39
N ALA A 57 -2.98 4.30 -8.05
CA ALA A 57 -3.85 5.34 -7.50
C ALA A 57 -4.79 5.88 -8.60
N TYR A 58 -5.96 6.37 -8.21
CA TYR A 58 -6.91 7.01 -9.13
C TYR A 58 -6.71 8.53 -9.11
N SER A 59 -6.35 9.15 -10.24
CA SER A 59 -6.03 10.59 -10.30
C SER A 59 -7.22 11.52 -10.05
N GLY A 60 -8.45 11.01 -10.15
CA GLY A 60 -9.65 11.72 -9.70
C GLY A 60 -9.78 11.80 -8.18
N ASN A 61 -9.03 11.00 -7.40
CA ASN A 61 -8.91 11.18 -5.96
C ASN A 61 -8.01 12.40 -5.66
N ALA A 62 -8.50 13.33 -4.85
CA ALA A 62 -7.74 14.53 -4.50
C ALA A 62 -6.48 14.22 -3.66
N GLU A 63 -6.49 13.12 -2.90
CA GLU A 63 -5.37 12.60 -2.09
C GLU A 63 -4.70 11.39 -2.76
N ALA A 64 -4.75 11.28 -4.08
CA ALA A 64 -4.16 10.15 -4.81
C ALA A 64 -2.66 9.95 -4.56
N ALA A 65 -1.93 11.00 -4.18
CA ALA A 65 -0.51 10.92 -3.83
C ALA A 65 -0.26 10.15 -2.52
N ASP A 66 -1.23 10.19 -1.61
CA ASP A 66 -1.16 9.58 -0.28
C ASP A 66 -1.86 8.20 -0.27
N ASP A 67 -2.92 8.01 -1.09
CA ASP A 67 -3.64 6.74 -1.33
C ASP A 67 -2.97 5.84 -2.41
N ILE A 68 -1.63 5.76 -2.39
CA ILE A 68 -0.89 4.86 -3.28
C ILE A 68 -0.90 3.44 -2.71
N SER A 69 -1.74 2.59 -3.31
CA SER A 69 -1.86 1.18 -2.96
C SER A 69 -0.84 0.34 -3.70
N VAL A 70 -0.01 -0.41 -2.97
CA VAL A 70 0.90 -1.43 -3.53
C VAL A 70 0.14 -2.75 -3.59
N ILE A 71 0.22 -3.47 -4.71
CA ILE A 71 -0.35 -4.81 -4.85
C ILE A 71 0.49 -5.79 -4.02
N LYS A 72 -0.15 -6.39 -3.00
CA LYS A 72 0.51 -7.32 -2.08
C LYS A 72 0.13 -8.80 -2.27
N THR A 73 -0.97 -9.08 -2.96
CA THR A 73 -1.45 -10.43 -3.23
C THR A 73 -0.99 -10.87 -4.61
N TRP A 74 -0.52 -12.10 -4.75
CA TRP A 74 0.10 -12.61 -5.99
C TRP A 74 -0.28 -14.07 -6.25
N PRO A 75 -0.43 -14.51 -7.51
CA PRO A 75 -0.81 -15.88 -7.82
C PRO A 75 0.22 -16.89 -7.32
N GLY A 76 -0.24 -18.02 -6.78
CA GLY A 76 0.62 -19.09 -6.23
C GLY A 76 1.19 -18.81 -4.84
N GLY A 77 0.95 -17.64 -4.25
CA GLY A 77 1.47 -17.27 -2.93
C GLY A 77 0.85 -18.01 -1.73
N ASN A 78 -0.13 -18.92 -1.92
CA ASN A 78 -0.83 -19.63 -0.83
C ASN A 78 -1.22 -18.70 0.35
N ASN A 79 -1.93 -17.61 0.03
CA ASN A 79 -2.37 -16.56 0.96
C ASN A 79 -1.26 -15.71 1.63
N ILE A 80 0.02 -15.91 1.28
CA ILE A 80 1.11 -15.01 1.68
C ILE A 80 0.97 -13.66 0.96
N THR A 81 0.97 -12.56 1.71
CA THR A 81 1.09 -11.21 1.17
C THR A 81 2.56 -10.77 1.08
N SER A 82 2.99 -10.23 -0.06
CA SER A 82 4.33 -9.70 -0.28
C SER A 82 4.29 -8.41 -1.11
N ASP A 83 5.02 -7.38 -0.70
CA ASP A 83 5.07 -6.08 -1.39
C ASP A 83 5.61 -6.14 -2.82
N LYS A 84 6.29 -7.23 -3.18
CA LYS A 84 6.74 -7.56 -4.54
C LYS A 84 6.64 -9.06 -4.83
N VAL A 85 6.59 -9.40 -6.11
CA VAL A 85 6.61 -10.77 -6.65
C VAL A 85 7.98 -11.11 -7.25
N PRO A 86 8.49 -12.35 -7.13
CA PRO A 86 9.73 -12.74 -7.80
C PRO A 86 9.68 -12.54 -9.32
N THR A 87 10.72 -11.93 -9.90
CA THR A 87 10.87 -11.77 -11.35
C THR A 87 11.37 -13.07 -11.98
N GLU A 88 10.52 -14.09 -11.92
CA GLU A 88 10.80 -15.46 -12.34
C GLU A 88 9.67 -16.01 -13.21
N ILE A 89 10.03 -16.79 -14.23
CA ILE A 89 9.10 -17.46 -15.14
C ILE A 89 9.61 -18.86 -15.48
N SER A 90 8.69 -19.79 -15.69
CA SER A 90 8.96 -21.16 -16.11
C SER A 90 7.95 -21.60 -17.17
N TYR A 91 8.43 -22.43 -18.10
CA TYR A 91 7.64 -23.08 -19.13
C TYR A 91 7.68 -24.59 -18.88
N ALA A 92 6.52 -25.20 -18.61
CA ALA A 92 6.46 -26.65 -18.47
C ALA A 92 6.91 -27.33 -19.77
N PRO A 93 7.77 -28.38 -19.70
CA PRO A 93 8.18 -29.10 -20.90
C PRO A 93 6.97 -29.68 -21.62
N ALA A 94 6.92 -29.50 -22.95
CA ALA A 94 5.84 -30.05 -23.76
C ALA A 94 5.78 -31.58 -23.60
N PRO A 95 4.58 -32.18 -23.48
CA PRO A 95 4.46 -33.61 -23.25
C PRO A 95 5.07 -34.39 -24.43
N SER A 96 6.17 -35.10 -24.17
CA SER A 96 6.76 -36.04 -25.11
C SER A 96 5.70 -37.07 -25.49
N LYS A 97 5.49 -37.32 -26.79
CA LYS A 97 4.61 -38.40 -27.26
C LYS A 97 5.18 -39.76 -26.85
N THR A 98 4.79 -40.26 -25.68
CA THR A 98 5.17 -41.59 -25.23
C THR A 98 4.36 -42.61 -26.03
N VAL A 99 5.03 -43.35 -26.90
CA VAL A 99 4.46 -44.57 -27.50
C VAL A 99 4.19 -45.55 -26.37
N GLY A 100 2.97 -46.11 -26.34
CA GLY A 100 2.49 -46.87 -25.19
C GLY A 100 3.19 -48.22 -25.02
N SER A 101 3.41 -48.61 -23.75
CA SER A 101 3.59 -50.01 -23.37
C SER A 101 3.00 -50.26 -21.97
N SER A 102 1.71 -50.60 -21.92
CA SER A 102 1.12 -51.22 -20.74
C SER A 102 1.50 -52.70 -20.71
N ARG A 103 2.39 -53.14 -19.80
CA ARG A 103 2.37 -54.51 -19.24
C ARG A 103 3.36 -54.73 -18.09
N LEU A 104 2.94 -55.65 -17.20
CA LEU A 104 3.67 -56.31 -16.10
C LEU A 104 4.18 -55.43 -14.95
N ALA A 105 3.42 -55.46 -13.86
CA ALA A 105 4.00 -55.69 -12.54
C ALA A 105 4.25 -57.20 -12.37
N LEU A 106 5.42 -57.60 -11.83
CA LEU A 106 5.69 -58.76 -10.96
C LEU A 106 7.19 -59.07 -10.91
N LEU A 107 7.66 -59.59 -9.77
CA LEU A 107 9.05 -59.94 -9.43
C LEU A 107 9.96 -58.70 -9.30
N GLY A 108 10.90 -58.64 -8.36
CA GLY A 108 11.33 -59.60 -7.34
C GLY A 108 12.76 -59.25 -6.90
N ASN A 109 13.13 -59.55 -5.64
CA ASN A 109 14.46 -59.28 -5.07
C ASN A 109 15.64 -59.61 -6.00
N ALA A 110 16.69 -58.77 -6.02
CA ALA A 110 18.07 -59.20 -5.73
C ALA A 110 19.10 -58.04 -5.67
N THR A 111 19.85 -58.01 -4.56
CA THR A 111 21.30 -57.72 -4.44
C THR A 111 22.02 -56.62 -5.27
N ASN A 112 22.51 -55.61 -4.53
CA ASN A 112 23.92 -55.40 -4.15
C ASN A 112 25.04 -55.17 -5.21
N GLN A 113 26.01 -54.32 -4.83
CA GLN A 113 27.28 -53.97 -5.52
C GLN A 113 27.16 -53.11 -6.80
N GLY A 114 28.06 -52.17 -7.13
CA GLY A 114 29.25 -51.66 -6.40
C GLY A 114 30.32 -51.10 -7.35
N ARG A 115 31.07 -50.06 -6.91
CA ARG A 115 32.16 -49.31 -7.61
C ARG A 115 31.71 -48.46 -8.83
N LEU A 116 32.08 -47.17 -8.98
CA LEU A 116 33.39 -46.47 -8.99
C LEU A 116 34.31 -46.88 -10.15
N LEU A 117 34.64 -45.91 -11.01
CA LEU A 117 35.90 -45.64 -11.76
C LEU A 117 35.56 -44.59 -12.86
N THR A 118 35.88 -43.30 -12.67
CA THR A 118 37.11 -42.56 -13.10
C THR A 118 37.15 -42.07 -14.57
N GLU A 119 37.06 -40.74 -14.70
CA GLU A 119 37.93 -39.82 -15.48
C GLU A 119 38.13 -39.90 -17.02
N SER A 120 38.38 -38.69 -17.56
CA SER A 120 39.11 -38.32 -18.80
C SER A 120 38.37 -38.19 -20.15
N ALA A 121 37.94 -36.95 -20.43
CA ALA A 121 38.39 -36.05 -21.51
C ALA A 121 38.60 -36.50 -22.99
N HIS A 122 38.36 -35.50 -23.86
CA HIS A 122 38.84 -35.29 -25.24
C HIS A 122 38.07 -35.82 -26.48
N ASP A 123 37.23 -34.89 -26.98
CA ASP A 123 37.38 -34.22 -28.29
C ASP A 123 36.75 -34.80 -29.58
N GLN A 124 36.60 -33.89 -30.55
CA GLN A 124 35.75 -33.94 -31.73
C GLN A 124 36.36 -34.70 -32.92
N SER A 125 35.53 -35.37 -33.74
CA SER A 125 35.63 -35.28 -35.22
C SER A 125 34.51 -36.04 -35.96
N ALA A 126 33.87 -35.33 -36.89
CA ALA A 126 33.30 -35.76 -38.19
C ALA A 126 32.36 -36.98 -38.34
N LEU A 127 31.26 -36.72 -39.06
CA LEU A 127 30.46 -37.72 -39.77
C LEU A 127 31.29 -38.37 -40.89
N SER A 128 31.25 -39.71 -41.01
CA SER A 128 30.97 -40.39 -42.28
C SER A 128 30.85 -41.91 -42.10
N GLU A 129 29.64 -42.45 -42.00
CA GLU A 129 29.33 -43.77 -42.57
C GLU A 129 27.81 -44.04 -42.63
N LEU A 130 27.43 -44.83 -43.65
CA LEU A 130 26.10 -45.39 -43.96
C LEU A 130 25.19 -44.63 -44.93
N THR A 131 25.77 -44.18 -46.05
CA THR A 131 25.08 -44.17 -47.35
C THR A 131 25.21 -45.52 -48.08
N SER A 132 24.66 -46.58 -47.49
CA SER A 132 24.21 -47.81 -48.17
C SER A 132 23.32 -48.54 -47.16
N ILE A 133 22.09 -48.96 -47.48
CA ILE A 133 21.74 -49.87 -48.57
C ILE A 133 20.41 -49.44 -49.23
N LEU A 134 20.42 -49.33 -50.57
CA LEU A 134 19.24 -49.52 -51.42
C LEU A 134 19.38 -50.89 -52.09
N ALA A 135 18.48 -51.83 -51.83
CA ALA A 135 18.40 -53.10 -52.57
C ALA A 135 17.01 -53.79 -52.44
N GLY A 136 16.13 -53.55 -53.42
CA GLY A 136 14.92 -54.36 -53.70
C GLY A 136 13.75 -54.28 -52.69
N THR A 137 12.49 -54.55 -53.06
CA THR A 137 11.89 -54.80 -54.39
C THR A 137 10.36 -54.70 -54.29
N THR A 138 9.69 -54.17 -55.33
CA THR A 138 8.25 -54.38 -55.70
C THR A 138 7.13 -54.02 -54.68
N GLY A 139 5.98 -53.46 -55.06
CA GLY A 139 5.50 -53.11 -56.39
C GLY A 139 4.19 -52.28 -56.40
N ASN A 140 4.00 -51.60 -57.53
CA ASN A 140 2.93 -50.71 -58.00
C ASN A 140 1.47 -51.20 -57.80
N ARG A 141 0.53 -50.33 -57.35
CA ARG A 141 -0.60 -49.79 -58.18
C ARG A 141 -1.72 -49.03 -57.42
N ASP A 142 -2.25 -48.02 -58.12
CA ASP A 142 -3.60 -47.42 -58.15
C ASP A 142 -4.28 -47.02 -56.81
N ALA A 143 -4.63 -45.76 -56.50
CA ALA A 143 -5.30 -44.65 -57.22
C ALA A 143 -6.84 -44.75 -57.26
N VAL A 144 -7.50 -43.63 -56.89
CA VAL A 144 -8.88 -43.23 -57.27
C VAL A 144 -9.99 -44.16 -56.73
N SER A 145 -11.10 -43.74 -56.17
CA SER A 145 -11.75 -42.51 -55.66
C SER A 145 -13.13 -43.00 -55.19
N ASP A 146 -13.98 -42.11 -54.66
CA ASP A 146 -15.43 -42.23 -54.78
C ASP A 146 -16.15 -43.42 -54.07
N LEU A 147 -17.42 -43.33 -53.70
CA LEU A 147 -18.31 -42.19 -53.48
C LEU A 147 -19.43 -42.75 -52.60
N LEU A 148 -19.87 -42.00 -51.58
CA LEU A 148 -21.21 -42.14 -50.98
C LEU A 148 -21.43 -43.50 -50.24
N ASN A 149 -22.29 -43.65 -49.24
CA ASN A 149 -23.59 -43.02 -49.06
C ASN A 149 -24.09 -43.21 -47.62
N THR A 150 -24.97 -42.29 -47.18
CA THR A 150 -26.20 -42.47 -46.39
C THR A 150 -26.51 -43.82 -45.66
N SER A 151 -27.18 -43.89 -44.50
CA SER A 151 -27.76 -42.88 -43.55
C SER A 151 -28.55 -43.59 -42.42
N ARG A 152 -29.09 -42.82 -41.44
CA ARG A 152 -30.29 -43.11 -40.59
C ARG A 152 -30.14 -44.23 -39.52
N LEU A 153 -30.84 -44.27 -38.36
CA LEU A 153 -31.86 -43.45 -37.66
C LEU A 153 -31.38 -43.19 -36.19
N GLY A 154 -32.00 -42.38 -35.30
CA GLY A 154 -33.28 -41.65 -35.31
C GLY A 154 -33.38 -40.59 -34.20
N ALA A 155 -34.49 -39.84 -34.13
CA ALA A 155 -34.63 -38.57 -33.37
C ALA A 155 -35.22 -38.72 -31.94
N SER A 156 -35.11 -37.72 -31.06
CA SER A 156 -36.17 -36.69 -30.91
C SER A 156 -35.73 -35.28 -30.42
N LYS A 157 -36.36 -34.26 -31.03
CA LYS A 157 -36.41 -32.78 -30.81
C LYS A 157 -36.15 -32.24 -29.38
N GLN A 158 -35.39 -31.16 -29.11
CA GLN A 158 -35.41 -29.73 -29.60
C GLN A 158 -36.60 -28.89 -29.08
N SER A 159 -36.57 -27.57 -28.77
CA SER A 159 -35.57 -26.44 -28.67
C SER A 159 -36.39 -25.15 -28.25
N PRO A 160 -35.94 -23.85 -28.25
CA PRO A 160 -34.72 -23.22 -28.81
C PRO A 160 -34.03 -22.03 -28.07
N GLY A 161 -32.88 -21.60 -28.62
CA GLY A 161 -32.27 -20.27 -28.46
C GLY A 161 -30.94 -20.27 -27.68
N MET A 162 -29.85 -19.63 -28.11
CA MET A 162 -29.49 -18.99 -29.40
C MET A 162 -27.94 -18.91 -29.46
N ALA A 163 -27.29 -18.97 -30.64
CA ALA A 163 -25.84 -19.22 -30.74
C ALA A 163 -25.04 -18.14 -31.49
N SER A 164 -23.74 -17.99 -31.18
CA SER A 164 -22.78 -17.23 -31.98
C SER A 164 -21.39 -17.90 -32.05
N THR A 165 -21.08 -18.44 -33.24
CA THR A 165 -19.78 -18.67 -33.89
C THR A 165 -18.47 -18.65 -33.07
N SER A 166 -17.81 -19.81 -32.97
CA SER A 166 -16.43 -19.98 -32.50
C SER A 166 -15.39 -19.93 -33.64
N GLY A 167 -14.31 -19.18 -33.43
CA GLY A 167 -13.09 -19.22 -34.28
C GLY A 167 -12.19 -20.43 -34.02
N GLN A 168 -11.20 -20.63 -34.89
CA GLN A 168 -10.32 -21.81 -34.92
C GLN A 168 -9.44 -21.96 -33.66
N SER A 169 -9.39 -23.16 -33.09
CA SER A 169 -8.53 -23.49 -31.94
C SER A 169 -7.10 -23.85 -32.37
N VAL A 170 -6.13 -23.01 -31.99
CA VAL A 170 -4.72 -23.40 -31.91
C VAL A 170 -4.55 -24.39 -30.75
N GLY A 171 -3.62 -25.35 -30.86
CA GLY A 171 -3.36 -26.35 -29.82
C GLY A 171 -2.87 -25.74 -28.50
N PRO A 172 -2.99 -26.46 -27.36
CA PRO A 172 -2.71 -25.90 -26.05
C PRO A 172 -1.23 -25.51 -25.88
N SER A 173 -0.98 -24.24 -25.55
CA SER A 173 0.34 -23.76 -25.12
C SER A 173 0.86 -24.55 -23.90
N PRO A 174 2.19 -24.71 -23.75
CA PRO A 174 2.77 -25.25 -22.52
C PRO A 174 2.36 -24.41 -21.31
N ALA A 175 2.09 -25.06 -20.18
CA ALA A 175 1.62 -24.39 -18.97
C ALA A 175 2.74 -23.50 -18.39
N MET A 176 2.60 -22.18 -18.57
CA MET A 176 3.47 -21.16 -18.01
C MET A 176 3.19 -20.96 -16.51
N ARG A 177 4.25 -20.75 -15.72
CA ARG A 177 4.17 -20.33 -14.31
C ARG A 177 5.08 -19.13 -14.08
N TRP A 178 4.66 -18.20 -13.23
CA TRP A 178 5.44 -17.00 -12.91
C TRP A 178 5.38 -16.67 -11.41
N GLY A 179 6.37 -15.92 -10.90
CA GLY A 179 6.40 -15.47 -9.52
C GLY A 179 6.29 -16.60 -8.50
N PHE A 180 5.35 -16.48 -7.56
CA PHE A 180 5.13 -17.49 -6.52
C PHE A 180 4.48 -18.79 -7.03
N GLN A 181 4.03 -18.87 -8.29
CA GLN A 181 3.48 -20.10 -8.86
C GLN A 181 4.55 -21.18 -9.12
N LEU A 182 5.83 -20.81 -9.21
CA LEU A 182 6.92 -21.74 -9.51
C LEU A 182 7.16 -22.72 -8.35
N LYS A 183 7.25 -24.01 -8.65
CA LYS A 183 7.57 -25.02 -7.62
C LYS A 183 9.07 -24.98 -7.26
N PRO A 184 9.48 -25.33 -6.03
CA PRO A 184 10.89 -25.28 -5.62
C PRO A 184 11.85 -25.99 -6.57
N ASN A 185 11.47 -27.17 -7.07
CA ASN A 185 12.29 -28.01 -7.95
C ASN A 185 12.14 -27.71 -9.46
N GLU A 186 11.42 -26.65 -9.83
CA GLU A 186 11.13 -26.31 -11.23
C GLU A 186 12.25 -25.46 -11.84
N GLN A 187 12.67 -25.79 -13.08
CA GLN A 187 13.60 -24.95 -13.84
C GLN A 187 12.98 -23.59 -14.12
N ARG A 188 13.79 -22.53 -14.02
CA ARG A 188 13.29 -21.16 -13.91
C ARG A 188 14.23 -20.15 -14.54
N LEU A 189 13.69 -19.30 -15.39
CA LEU A 189 14.39 -18.14 -15.91
C LEU A 189 14.38 -17.05 -14.85
N ARG A 190 15.56 -16.51 -14.55
CA ARG A 190 15.84 -15.51 -13.51
C ARG A 190 16.69 -14.39 -14.08
N CYS A 191 16.65 -13.21 -13.45
CA CYS A 191 17.43 -12.05 -13.85
C CYS A 191 17.23 -11.62 -15.32
N LEU A 192 16.09 -11.99 -15.94
CA LEU A 192 15.77 -11.73 -17.35
C LEU A 192 16.02 -10.28 -17.77
N LYS A 193 15.76 -9.35 -16.85
CA LYS A 193 16.05 -7.91 -16.99
C LYS A 193 17.48 -7.64 -17.45
N LEU A 194 18.50 -8.24 -16.84
CA LEU A 194 19.92 -7.97 -17.17
C LEU A 194 20.27 -8.30 -18.64
N PHE A 195 19.52 -9.23 -19.26
CA PHE A 195 19.76 -9.65 -20.63
C PHE A 195 19.10 -8.75 -21.69
N LEU A 196 18.38 -7.69 -21.27
CA LEU A 196 17.87 -6.65 -22.18
C LEU A 196 18.94 -5.63 -22.60
N ASP A 197 20.05 -5.52 -21.86
CA ASP A 197 21.23 -4.74 -22.28
C ASP A 197 22.47 -5.65 -22.47
N PRO A 198 22.76 -6.09 -23.71
CA PRO A 198 23.92 -6.95 -23.99
C PRO A 198 25.28 -6.32 -23.68
N ARG A 199 25.34 -5.03 -23.34
CA ARG A 199 26.58 -4.30 -23.02
C ARG A 199 26.84 -4.22 -21.52
N GLN A 200 25.86 -4.54 -20.68
CA GLN A 200 26.04 -4.49 -19.24
C GLN A 200 27.00 -5.61 -18.82
N PRO A 201 28.07 -5.32 -18.06
CA PRO A 201 28.99 -6.37 -17.60
C PRO A 201 28.24 -7.29 -16.64
N ILE A 202 27.94 -8.50 -17.12
CA ILE A 202 27.32 -9.54 -16.30
C ILE A 202 28.44 -10.16 -15.44
N PRO A 203 28.30 -10.19 -14.10
CA PRO A 203 29.31 -10.76 -13.23
C PRO A 203 29.62 -12.22 -13.55
N GLU A 204 30.90 -12.60 -13.44
CA GLU A 204 31.44 -13.90 -13.85
C GLU A 204 30.74 -15.11 -13.22
N TYR A 205 30.19 -14.94 -12.01
CA TYR A 205 29.44 -15.96 -11.29
C TYR A 205 27.99 -16.16 -11.77
N ILE A 206 27.54 -15.47 -12.82
CA ILE A 206 26.25 -15.72 -13.49
C ILE A 206 26.48 -16.54 -14.77
N SER A 207 25.98 -17.77 -14.78
CA SER A 207 26.07 -18.66 -15.95
C SER A 207 25.18 -18.20 -17.10
N LEU A 208 25.78 -17.49 -18.07
CA LEU A 208 25.15 -17.14 -19.35
C LEU A 208 24.69 -18.39 -20.12
N GLN A 209 25.41 -19.51 -19.96
CA GLN A 209 25.17 -20.73 -20.70
C GLN A 209 23.91 -21.45 -20.21
N ASP A 210 23.66 -21.50 -18.89
CA ASP A 210 22.44 -22.10 -18.36
C ASP A 210 21.18 -21.33 -18.78
N MET A 211 21.27 -20.00 -18.80
CA MET A 211 20.19 -19.14 -19.28
C MET A 211 19.91 -19.38 -20.78
N ARG A 212 20.96 -19.46 -21.63
CA ARG A 212 20.81 -19.84 -23.05
C ARG A 212 20.16 -21.21 -23.22
N ASN A 213 20.62 -22.21 -22.47
CA ASN A 213 20.10 -23.58 -22.55
C ASN A 213 18.59 -23.61 -22.19
N GLN A 214 18.16 -22.85 -21.17
CA GLN A 214 16.75 -22.75 -20.76
C GLN A 214 15.87 -21.99 -21.78
N LEU A 215 16.37 -20.92 -22.39
CA LEU A 215 15.66 -20.22 -23.47
C LEU A 215 15.52 -21.10 -24.71
N GLN A 216 16.58 -21.82 -25.10
CA GLN A 216 16.53 -22.78 -26.21
C GLN A 216 15.54 -23.93 -25.92
N ALA A 217 15.54 -24.48 -24.71
CA ALA A 217 14.61 -25.54 -24.31
C ALA A 217 13.13 -25.10 -24.28
N SER A 218 12.86 -23.83 -24.01
CA SER A 218 11.50 -23.26 -24.04
C SER A 218 11.09 -22.70 -25.41
N GLY A 219 12.02 -22.56 -26.36
CA GLY A 219 11.76 -21.97 -27.68
C GLY A 219 11.42 -20.47 -27.63
N ARG A 220 11.85 -19.76 -26.57
CA ARG A 220 11.58 -18.33 -26.35
C ARG A 220 12.86 -17.50 -26.43
N THR A 221 12.75 -16.27 -26.92
CA THR A 221 13.79 -15.23 -26.77
C THR A 221 13.68 -14.53 -25.41
N VAL A 222 14.72 -13.79 -25.02
CA VAL A 222 14.70 -12.94 -23.80
C VAL A 222 13.50 -11.97 -23.84
N LYS A 223 13.28 -11.30 -24.98
CA LYS A 223 12.21 -10.29 -25.14
C LYS A 223 10.81 -10.90 -25.01
N GLU A 224 10.59 -12.07 -25.60
CA GLU A 224 9.33 -12.82 -25.44
C GLU A 224 9.13 -13.27 -24.00
N ALA A 225 10.17 -13.80 -23.34
CA ALA A 225 10.04 -14.21 -21.93
C ALA A 225 9.79 -13.04 -20.96
N VAL A 226 10.30 -11.85 -21.28
CA VAL A 226 9.96 -10.61 -20.55
C VAL A 226 8.53 -10.15 -20.87
N ALA A 227 8.07 -10.24 -22.12
CA ALA A 227 6.70 -9.92 -22.50
C ALA A 227 5.70 -10.86 -21.81
N ASP A 228 5.90 -12.18 -21.88
CA ASP A 228 5.09 -13.20 -21.21
C ASP A 228 4.97 -12.93 -19.69
N TYR A 229 6.08 -12.56 -19.04
CA TYR A 229 6.09 -12.19 -17.61
C TYR A 229 5.34 -10.88 -17.33
N LEU A 230 5.57 -9.83 -18.12
CA LEU A 230 4.89 -8.55 -17.97
C LEU A 230 3.38 -8.67 -18.25
N GLU A 231 2.95 -9.52 -19.18
CA GLU A 231 1.54 -9.81 -19.45
C GLU A 231 0.88 -10.43 -18.22
N ALA A 232 1.56 -11.39 -17.59
CA ALA A 232 1.07 -12.05 -16.38
C ALA A 232 0.91 -11.07 -15.21
N VAL A 233 1.91 -10.20 -14.99
CA VAL A 233 1.84 -9.09 -14.01
C VAL A 233 0.69 -8.14 -14.34
N PHE A 234 0.52 -7.77 -15.61
CA PHE A 234 -0.49 -6.79 -16.03
C PHE A 234 -1.92 -7.33 -15.95
N LYS A 235 -2.14 -8.59 -16.33
CA LYS A 235 -3.41 -9.28 -16.19
C LYS A 235 -3.82 -9.37 -14.72
N HIS A 236 -2.92 -9.83 -13.85
CA HIS A 236 -3.15 -9.85 -12.40
C HIS A 236 -3.41 -8.45 -11.85
N THR A 237 -2.69 -7.43 -12.33
CA THR A 237 -2.94 -6.02 -11.97
C THR A 237 -4.36 -5.60 -12.33
N LYS A 238 -4.84 -5.89 -13.54
CA LYS A 238 -6.23 -5.61 -13.96
C LYS A 238 -7.25 -6.34 -13.08
N GLU A 239 -7.00 -7.61 -12.74
CA GLU A 239 -7.87 -8.39 -11.84
C GLU A 239 -7.94 -7.79 -10.43
N ILE A 240 -6.83 -7.35 -9.86
CA ILE A 240 -6.80 -6.68 -8.54
C ILE A 240 -7.48 -5.30 -8.58
N LEU A 241 -7.24 -4.50 -9.62
CA LEU A 241 -7.92 -3.22 -9.79
C LEU A 241 -9.44 -3.39 -9.94
N ALA A 242 -9.88 -4.39 -10.71
CA ALA A 242 -11.30 -4.69 -10.88
C ALA A 242 -11.97 -5.18 -9.59
N ARG A 243 -11.25 -5.91 -8.73
CA ARG A 243 -11.73 -6.26 -7.38
C ARG A 243 -11.79 -5.02 -6.46
N ARG A 244 -10.86 -4.07 -6.59
CA ARG A 244 -10.81 -2.84 -5.75
C ARG A 244 -11.84 -1.79 -6.16
N TYR A 245 -12.08 -1.61 -7.46
CA TYR A 245 -12.87 -0.50 -8.00
C TYR A 245 -14.11 -0.92 -8.80
N GLY A 246 -14.32 -2.22 -9.01
CA GLY A 246 -15.35 -2.75 -9.90
C GLY A 246 -14.89 -2.90 -11.36
N GLN A 247 -15.38 -3.94 -12.05
CA GLN A 247 -15.03 -4.21 -13.45
C GLN A 247 -15.41 -3.05 -14.38
N ASP A 248 -16.64 -2.55 -14.26
CA ASP A 248 -17.18 -1.49 -15.12
C ASP A 248 -16.33 -0.21 -15.02
N PHE A 249 -15.97 0.20 -13.80
CA PHE A 249 -15.10 1.36 -13.56
C PHE A 249 -13.73 1.19 -14.19
N VAL A 250 -13.06 0.04 -14.01
CA VAL A 250 -11.73 -0.21 -14.60
C VAL A 250 -11.79 -0.29 -16.13
N SER A 251 -12.90 -0.78 -16.70
CA SER A 251 -13.08 -0.86 -18.16
C SER A 251 -13.38 0.49 -18.83
N THR A 252 -14.01 1.43 -18.11
CA THR A 252 -14.41 2.75 -18.62
C THR A 252 -13.44 3.88 -18.25
N THR A 253 -12.67 3.72 -17.18
CA THR A 253 -11.69 4.71 -16.73
C THR A 253 -10.41 4.60 -17.55
N LYS A 254 -9.84 5.74 -17.96
CA LYS A 254 -8.56 5.76 -18.68
C LYS A 254 -7.47 5.12 -17.82
N LEU A 255 -6.75 4.14 -18.34
CA LEU A 255 -5.56 3.58 -17.70
C LEU A 255 -4.32 4.33 -18.19
N GLN A 256 -3.44 4.74 -17.26
CA GLN A 256 -2.14 5.34 -17.56
C GLN A 256 -1.06 4.54 -16.84
N LEU A 257 -0.07 4.07 -17.59
CA LEU A 257 0.96 3.14 -17.10
C LEU A 257 2.30 3.84 -16.98
N ILE A 258 2.96 3.70 -15.84
CA ILE A 258 4.30 4.26 -15.58
C ILE A 258 5.24 3.10 -15.27
N LEU A 259 6.06 2.69 -16.23
CA LEU A 259 6.99 1.57 -16.09
C LEU A 259 8.41 2.08 -15.79
N THR A 260 9.06 1.50 -14.79
CA THR A 260 10.42 1.92 -14.39
C THR A 260 11.51 1.24 -15.22
N VAL A 261 12.62 1.94 -15.43
CA VAL A 261 13.84 1.44 -16.10
C VAL A 261 15.12 1.92 -15.41
N PRO A 262 16.25 1.17 -15.46
CA PRO A 262 17.50 1.62 -14.84
C PRO A 262 18.05 2.88 -15.53
N ALA A 263 18.65 3.78 -14.75
CA ALA A 263 19.12 5.07 -15.26
C ALA A 263 20.37 4.95 -16.16
N VAL A 264 21.16 3.89 -15.96
CA VAL A 264 22.40 3.63 -16.70
C VAL A 264 22.21 2.84 -18.00
N TRP A 265 21.02 2.26 -18.21
CA TRP A 265 20.74 1.40 -19.36
C TRP A 265 20.83 2.14 -20.70
N SER A 266 21.24 1.41 -21.73
CA SER A 266 21.24 1.92 -23.09
C SER A 266 19.81 2.18 -23.60
N GLU A 267 19.69 3.13 -24.53
CA GLU A 267 18.42 3.46 -25.17
C GLU A 267 17.79 2.24 -25.88
N ALA A 268 18.62 1.32 -26.37
CA ALA A 268 18.17 0.05 -26.94
C ALA A 268 17.52 -0.87 -25.89
N ALA A 269 18.06 -0.95 -24.67
CA ALA A 269 17.49 -1.75 -23.58
C ALA A 269 16.19 -1.15 -23.02
N LYS A 270 16.14 0.20 -22.88
CA LYS A 270 14.90 0.92 -22.54
C LYS A 270 13.81 0.71 -23.60
N HIS A 271 14.18 0.80 -24.88
CA HIS A 271 13.27 0.54 -26.00
C HIS A 271 12.83 -0.94 -26.08
N ALA A 272 13.72 -1.89 -25.78
CA ALA A 272 13.37 -3.31 -25.69
C ALA A 272 12.37 -3.57 -24.56
N THR A 273 12.53 -2.90 -23.42
CA THR A 273 11.58 -2.94 -22.29
C THR A 273 10.22 -2.37 -22.67
N LEU A 274 10.19 -1.21 -23.33
CA LEU A 274 8.97 -0.60 -23.88
C LEU A 274 8.26 -1.54 -24.85
N THR A 275 9.02 -2.16 -25.76
CA THR A 275 8.47 -3.08 -26.79
C THR A 275 7.91 -4.35 -26.15
N ALA A 276 8.58 -4.91 -25.13
CA ALA A 276 8.08 -6.06 -24.39
C ALA A 276 6.80 -5.73 -23.59
N ALA A 277 6.73 -4.56 -22.96
CA ALA A 277 5.52 -4.07 -22.30
C ALA A 277 4.36 -3.88 -23.29
N GLN A 278 4.61 -3.29 -24.46
CA GLN A 278 3.60 -3.17 -25.53
C GLN A 278 3.11 -4.54 -26.02
N ALA A 279 4.02 -5.50 -26.20
CA ALA A 279 3.66 -6.89 -26.56
C ALA A 279 2.83 -7.57 -25.46
N ALA A 280 3.07 -7.24 -24.18
CA ALA A 280 2.28 -7.66 -23.02
C ALA A 280 0.90 -6.97 -22.89
N GLY A 281 0.46 -6.22 -23.90
CA GLY A 281 -0.82 -5.50 -23.90
C GLY A 281 -0.84 -4.22 -23.07
N MET A 282 0.33 -3.69 -22.64
CA MET A 282 0.46 -2.39 -21.98
C MET A 282 0.48 -1.22 -22.99
N ASP A 283 -0.38 -1.24 -24.00
CA ASP A 283 -0.43 -0.23 -25.07
C ASP A 283 -1.17 1.07 -24.66
N HIS A 284 -1.91 1.04 -23.54
CA HIS A 284 -2.64 2.17 -22.97
C HIS A 284 -1.71 3.18 -22.26
N ASP A 285 -1.51 4.36 -22.88
CA ASP A 285 -0.84 5.55 -22.32
C ASP A 285 0.37 5.25 -21.41
N LEU A 286 1.29 4.43 -21.94
CA LEU A 286 2.49 3.96 -21.27
C LEU A 286 3.62 4.98 -21.36
N ALA A 287 4.09 5.45 -20.20
CA ALA A 287 5.29 6.26 -20.05
C ALA A 287 6.39 5.48 -19.31
N LEU A 288 7.64 5.82 -19.60
CA LEU A 288 8.82 5.27 -18.91
C LEU A 288 9.41 6.31 -17.95
N ILE A 289 9.83 5.86 -16.77
CA ILE A 289 10.55 6.68 -15.77
C ILE A 289 11.84 5.96 -15.34
N SER A 290 12.92 6.69 -15.08
CA SER A 290 14.11 6.08 -14.49
C SER A 290 13.90 5.74 -13.00
N GLU A 291 14.36 4.57 -12.57
CA GLU A 291 14.22 4.04 -11.21
C GLU A 291 14.64 5.02 -10.09
N PRO A 292 15.84 5.64 -10.14
CA PRO A 292 16.22 6.61 -9.12
C PRO A 292 15.48 7.96 -9.24
N GLU A 293 14.94 8.32 -10.40
CA GLU A 293 14.05 9.50 -10.52
C GLU A 293 12.73 9.23 -9.79
N ALA A 294 12.15 8.05 -9.99
CA ALA A 294 10.97 7.60 -9.25
C ALA A 294 11.21 7.63 -7.74
N ALA A 295 12.29 7.00 -7.28
CA ALA A 295 12.61 6.94 -5.86
C ALA A 295 12.92 8.30 -5.24
N ALA A 296 13.45 9.26 -6.01
CA ALA A 296 13.63 10.65 -5.56
C ALA A 296 12.29 11.33 -5.23
N VAL A 297 11.27 11.19 -6.09
CA VAL A 297 9.92 11.76 -5.86
C VAL A 297 9.35 11.24 -4.55
N TYR A 298 9.32 9.92 -4.39
CA TYR A 298 8.76 9.30 -3.19
C TYR A 298 9.54 9.69 -1.93
N THR A 299 10.87 9.60 -1.96
CA THR A 299 11.67 9.77 -0.74
C THR A 299 11.66 11.21 -0.22
N LEU A 300 11.71 12.20 -1.11
CA LEU A 300 11.68 13.61 -0.70
C LEU A 300 10.30 14.05 -0.18
N GLN A 301 9.23 13.35 -0.53
CA GLN A 301 7.90 13.54 0.06
C GLN A 301 7.75 12.76 1.38
N ALA A 302 8.21 11.51 1.43
CA ALA A 302 8.01 10.60 2.56
C ALA A 302 8.90 10.88 3.79
N ILE A 303 10.11 11.45 3.60
CA ILE A 303 10.99 11.82 4.72
C ILE A 303 10.79 13.31 4.99
N GLN A 304 9.90 13.67 5.91
CA GLN A 304 9.68 15.04 6.36
C GLN A 304 9.56 15.12 7.89
N PRO A 305 10.16 16.12 8.56
CA PRO A 305 11.08 17.12 7.99
C PRO A 305 12.44 16.49 7.62
N ASN A 306 13.01 16.88 6.46
CA ASN A 306 14.39 16.54 6.09
C ASN A 306 15.29 17.78 5.95
N HIS A 307 16.59 17.53 5.82
CA HIS A 307 17.63 18.57 5.83
C HIS A 307 17.96 19.11 4.42
N LEU A 308 17.33 18.59 3.37
CA LEU A 308 17.55 18.99 1.98
C LEU A 308 16.65 20.18 1.60
N LYS A 309 17.26 21.19 0.98
CA LYS A 309 16.61 22.47 0.63
C LYS A 309 16.84 22.78 -0.85
N ALA A 310 16.09 23.72 -1.41
CA ALA A 310 16.39 24.26 -2.74
C ALA A 310 17.84 24.79 -2.78
N GLY A 311 18.59 24.40 -3.81
CA GLY A 311 20.03 24.65 -3.94
C GLY A 311 20.93 23.50 -3.44
N HIS A 312 20.43 22.60 -2.59
CA HIS A 312 21.20 21.42 -2.15
C HIS A 312 21.27 20.37 -3.27
N ASN A 313 22.33 19.55 -3.23
CA ASN A 313 22.47 18.39 -4.11
C ASN A 313 22.39 17.10 -3.30
N PHE A 314 21.84 16.03 -3.87
CA PHE A 314 21.80 14.72 -3.26
C PHE A 314 22.06 13.64 -4.32
N VAL A 315 22.50 12.46 -3.86
CA VAL A 315 22.68 11.28 -4.71
C VAL A 315 21.61 10.26 -4.33
N VAL A 316 20.83 9.80 -5.30
CA VAL A 316 20.00 8.60 -5.10
C VAL A 316 20.90 7.38 -5.31
N VAL A 317 20.81 6.43 -4.41
CA VAL A 317 21.49 5.13 -4.45
C VAL A 317 20.39 4.07 -4.42
N ASP A 318 19.90 3.71 -5.61
CA ASP A 318 18.94 2.63 -5.74
C ASP A 318 19.67 1.29 -5.73
N ALA A 319 19.80 0.72 -4.54
CA ALA A 319 20.43 -0.56 -4.31
C ALA A 319 19.39 -1.68 -4.48
N GLY A 320 19.21 -2.09 -5.73
CA GLY A 320 18.26 -3.11 -6.14
C GLY A 320 18.72 -4.55 -5.86
N GLY A 321 17.95 -5.50 -6.41
CA GLY A 321 18.27 -6.93 -6.31
C GLY A 321 19.41 -7.37 -7.23
N GLY A 322 19.59 -6.75 -8.40
CA GLY A 322 20.61 -7.12 -9.38
C GLY A 322 21.45 -5.97 -9.95
N THR A 323 21.01 -4.73 -9.78
CA THR A 323 21.79 -3.53 -10.10
C THR A 323 21.80 -2.58 -8.92
N VAL A 324 22.80 -1.70 -8.91
CA VAL A 324 22.85 -0.52 -8.04
C VAL A 324 23.00 0.68 -8.96
N ASP A 325 22.01 1.55 -8.96
CA ASP A 325 21.87 2.68 -9.88
C ASP A 325 21.97 4.01 -9.11
N LEU A 326 22.84 4.90 -9.59
CA LEU A 326 23.16 6.18 -8.94
C LEU A 326 22.95 7.36 -9.87
N ILE A 327 22.39 8.44 -9.33
CA ILE A 327 22.25 9.70 -10.05
C ILE A 327 22.30 10.88 -9.07
N SER A 328 22.88 11.99 -9.52
CA SER A 328 23.05 13.20 -8.70
C SER A 328 22.09 14.29 -9.13
N TYR A 329 21.22 14.73 -8.22
CA TYR A 329 20.26 15.79 -8.47
C TYR A 329 20.54 17.04 -7.64
N SER A 330 20.28 18.20 -8.24
CA SER A 330 20.19 19.50 -7.56
C SER A 330 18.72 19.87 -7.40
N ILE A 331 18.28 20.20 -6.19
CA ILE A 331 16.90 20.63 -5.92
C ILE A 331 16.73 22.07 -6.39
N LYS A 332 15.87 22.30 -7.39
CA LYS A 332 15.51 23.66 -7.84
C LYS A 332 14.31 24.21 -7.07
N GLN A 333 13.34 23.35 -6.79
CA GLN A 333 12.10 23.67 -6.10
C GLN A 333 11.60 22.43 -5.36
N LEU A 334 11.03 22.59 -4.17
CA LEU A 334 10.45 21.48 -3.40
C LEU A 334 8.96 21.27 -3.67
N THR A 335 8.23 22.31 -4.10
CA THR A 335 6.77 22.24 -4.30
C THR A 335 6.33 23.12 -5.48
N PRO A 336 5.86 22.54 -6.61
CA PRO A 336 6.07 21.14 -6.99
C PRO A 336 7.58 20.82 -7.05
N LEU A 337 7.94 19.55 -6.86
CA LEU A 337 9.33 19.13 -6.84
C LEU A 337 9.95 19.33 -8.23
N ARG A 338 11.10 20.00 -8.32
CA ARG A 338 11.85 20.19 -9.57
C ARG A 338 13.33 19.94 -9.34
N LEU A 339 13.89 19.06 -10.17
CA LEU A 339 15.27 18.59 -10.07
C LEU A 339 16.05 18.92 -11.34
N GLU A 340 17.38 19.02 -11.23
CA GLU A 340 18.31 19.03 -12.36
C GLU A 340 19.34 17.93 -12.17
N GLU A 341 19.61 17.13 -13.21
CA GLU A 341 20.72 16.19 -13.22
C GLU A 341 22.04 16.98 -13.27
N VAL A 342 22.89 16.84 -12.25
CA VAL A 342 24.11 17.65 -12.10
C VAL A 342 25.26 17.05 -12.90
N VAL A 343 25.38 15.73 -12.83
CA VAL A 343 26.34 14.88 -13.55
C VAL A 343 25.61 13.62 -13.99
N ALA A 344 26.10 12.98 -15.06
CA ALA A 344 25.53 11.72 -15.52
C ALA A 344 25.51 10.67 -14.40
N GLY A 345 24.47 9.85 -14.37
CA GLY A 345 24.38 8.72 -13.46
C GLY A 345 25.42 7.63 -13.72
N SER A 346 25.72 6.84 -12.69
CA SER A 346 26.60 5.67 -12.74
C SER A 346 25.91 4.47 -12.08
N GLY A 347 26.48 3.27 -12.19
CA GLY A 347 25.87 2.09 -11.61
C GLY A 347 26.63 0.81 -11.95
N GLY A 348 26.20 -0.31 -11.39
CA GLY A 348 26.86 -1.60 -11.56
C GLY A 348 26.03 -2.80 -11.10
N CYS A 349 26.47 -4.00 -11.47
CA CYS A 349 25.87 -5.26 -11.04
C CYS A 349 26.40 -5.68 -9.66
N CYS A 350 25.97 -4.98 -8.61
CA CYS A 350 26.33 -5.25 -7.21
C CYS A 350 25.12 -5.22 -6.24
N GLY A 351 23.95 -5.73 -6.68
CA GLY A 351 22.73 -5.85 -5.86
C GLY A 351 22.64 -7.11 -4.98
N ALA A 352 21.58 -7.21 -4.17
CA ALA A 352 21.43 -8.25 -3.13
C ALA A 352 21.41 -9.71 -3.61
N SER A 353 21.08 -10.00 -4.88
CA SER A 353 21.06 -11.38 -5.41
C SER A 353 22.45 -12.01 -5.47
N PHE A 354 23.49 -11.18 -5.51
CA PHE A 354 24.88 -11.66 -5.58
C PHE A 354 25.38 -12.13 -4.22
N LEU A 355 24.73 -11.71 -3.13
CA LEU A 355 24.93 -12.27 -1.81
C LEU A 355 24.51 -13.76 -1.78
N ASN A 356 23.45 -14.16 -2.49
CA ASN A 356 23.04 -15.57 -2.62
C ASN A 356 24.12 -16.42 -3.29
N ILE A 357 24.74 -15.87 -4.33
CA ILE A 357 25.75 -16.57 -5.12
C ILE A 357 27.04 -16.70 -4.30
N ARG A 358 27.46 -15.63 -3.61
CA ARG A 358 28.59 -15.68 -2.67
C ARG A 358 28.33 -16.61 -1.48
N PHE A 359 27.11 -16.69 -0.97
CA PHE A 359 26.71 -17.72 0.02
C PHE A 359 26.82 -19.14 -0.54
N GLN A 360 26.36 -19.36 -1.78
CA GLN A 360 26.53 -20.63 -2.47
C GLN A 360 28.00 -21.01 -2.63
N ASP A 361 28.88 -20.05 -2.96
CA ASP A 361 30.31 -20.28 -3.08
C ASP A 361 30.97 -20.58 -1.73
N LEU A 362 30.55 -19.92 -0.63
CA LEU A 362 31.00 -20.24 0.72
C LEU A 362 30.63 -21.68 1.11
N VAL A 363 29.37 -22.09 0.89
CA VAL A 363 28.88 -23.45 1.18
C VAL A 363 29.60 -24.49 0.29
N ARG A 364 29.81 -24.17 -0.99
CA ARG A 364 30.57 -24.99 -1.94
C ARG A 364 32.03 -25.15 -1.51
N SER A 365 32.65 -24.11 -0.97
CA SER A 365 34.00 -24.14 -0.43
C SER A 365 34.08 -25.05 0.80
N ARG A 366 33.19 -24.87 1.79
CA ARG A 366 33.14 -25.70 3.00
C ARG A 366 32.83 -27.19 2.73
N LEU A 367 31.92 -27.50 1.80
CA LEU A 367 31.56 -28.89 1.46
C LEU A 367 32.52 -29.57 0.47
N GLY A 368 33.30 -28.78 -0.28
CA GLY A 368 34.00 -29.24 -1.48
C GLY A 368 33.07 -29.36 -2.71
N ALA A 369 33.61 -28.99 -3.89
CA ALA A 369 32.81 -28.83 -5.10
C ALA A 369 32.01 -30.09 -5.53
N SER A 370 32.61 -31.28 -5.44
CA SER A 370 31.95 -32.54 -5.81
C SER A 370 30.76 -32.87 -4.92
N ARG A 371 30.93 -32.76 -3.59
CA ARG A 371 29.88 -33.03 -2.60
C ARG A 371 28.79 -31.96 -2.62
N PHE A 372 29.15 -30.69 -2.85
CA PHE A 372 28.16 -29.64 -3.08
C PHE A 372 27.28 -29.96 -4.29
N SER A 373 27.86 -30.35 -5.41
CA SER A 373 27.11 -30.75 -6.61
C SER A 373 26.22 -31.97 -6.37
N GLU A 374 26.71 -32.98 -5.65
CA GLU A 374 25.92 -34.14 -5.22
C GLU A 374 24.74 -33.72 -4.33
N VAL A 375 24.94 -32.83 -3.37
CA VAL A 375 23.90 -32.35 -2.45
C VAL A 375 22.83 -31.55 -3.19
N VAL A 376 23.20 -30.68 -4.14
CA VAL A 376 22.23 -29.94 -4.97
C VAL A 376 21.41 -30.89 -5.85
N ALA A 377 22.04 -31.94 -6.42
CA ALA A 377 21.37 -32.90 -7.30
C ALA A 377 20.49 -33.91 -6.54
N SER A 378 21.00 -34.50 -5.45
CA SER A 378 20.34 -35.58 -4.71
C SER A 378 19.43 -35.09 -3.57
N LYS A 379 19.73 -33.92 -2.99
CA LYS A 379 19.01 -33.33 -1.84
C LYS A 379 18.59 -31.87 -2.11
N PRO A 380 17.92 -31.56 -3.25
CA PRO A 380 17.57 -30.19 -3.63
C PRO A 380 16.69 -29.47 -2.59
N LYS A 381 15.87 -30.20 -1.83
CA LYS A 381 15.05 -29.63 -0.74
C LYS A 381 15.91 -29.09 0.42
N SER A 382 17.01 -29.77 0.76
CA SER A 382 17.90 -29.38 1.85
C SER A 382 18.69 -28.13 1.49
N TRP A 383 19.21 -28.07 0.25
CA TRP A 383 19.83 -26.85 -0.28
C TRP A 383 18.85 -25.68 -0.34
N PHE A 384 17.61 -25.93 -0.79
CA PHE A 384 16.56 -24.90 -0.83
C PHE A 384 16.20 -24.37 0.57
N ALA A 385 16.18 -25.22 1.60
CA ALA A 385 15.94 -24.79 2.98
C ALA A 385 17.03 -23.84 3.49
N ALA A 386 18.31 -24.20 3.31
CA ALA A 386 19.45 -23.36 3.70
C ALA A 386 19.47 -22.02 2.92
N LEU A 387 19.28 -22.07 1.60
CA LEU A 387 19.26 -20.88 0.74
C LEU A 387 18.07 -19.96 1.06
N ARG A 388 16.89 -20.51 1.38
CA ARG A 388 15.73 -19.71 1.80
C ARG A 388 15.95 -19.07 3.17
N TYR A 389 16.51 -19.79 4.14
CA TYR A 389 16.84 -19.22 5.44
C TYR A 389 17.89 -18.09 5.32
N PHE A 390 18.88 -18.26 4.43
CA PHE A 390 19.80 -17.19 4.11
C PHE A 390 19.09 -15.95 3.51
N GLU A 391 18.17 -16.15 2.56
CA GLU A 391 17.41 -15.07 1.90
C GLU A 391 16.45 -14.31 2.82
N ASP A 392 15.67 -15.06 3.61
CA ASP A 392 14.56 -14.49 4.38
C ASP A 392 14.97 -14.04 5.79
N TYR A 393 16.05 -14.59 6.36
CA TYR A 393 16.52 -14.26 7.71
C TYR A 393 17.92 -13.62 7.70
N VAL A 394 18.97 -14.40 7.37
CA VAL A 394 20.37 -13.98 7.57
C VAL A 394 20.69 -12.68 6.83
N LYS A 395 20.32 -12.57 5.55
CA LYS A 395 20.60 -11.38 4.73
C LYS A 395 19.92 -10.10 5.20
N ARG A 396 18.79 -10.23 5.91
CA ARG A 396 17.98 -9.10 6.37
C ARG A 396 18.43 -8.61 7.74
N ASN A 397 18.82 -9.54 8.61
CA ASN A 397 19.12 -9.31 10.02
C ASN A 397 20.63 -9.23 10.34
N PHE A 398 21.52 -9.43 9.35
CA PHE A 398 22.96 -9.33 9.58
C PHE A 398 23.42 -7.90 9.93
N ASP A 399 24.05 -7.76 11.09
CA ASP A 399 24.82 -6.57 11.49
C ASP A 399 26.32 -6.94 11.60
N PRO A 400 27.23 -6.27 10.87
CA PRO A 400 28.67 -6.51 10.98
C PRO A 400 29.30 -6.07 12.31
N ASN A 401 28.55 -5.41 13.19
CA ASN A 401 29.02 -4.99 14.53
C ASN A 401 28.59 -5.95 15.65
N GLU A 402 27.73 -6.93 15.35
CA GLU A 402 27.25 -7.93 16.30
C GLU A 402 27.91 -9.28 16.02
N ASP A 403 28.46 -9.92 17.06
CA ASP A 403 29.09 -11.24 16.94
C ASP A 403 28.02 -12.33 17.14
N THR A 404 27.33 -12.68 16.05
CA THR A 404 26.19 -13.58 16.03
C THR A 404 26.47 -14.79 15.15
N GLU A 405 26.21 -15.98 15.67
CA GLU A 405 26.24 -17.22 14.89
C GLU A 405 24.86 -17.51 14.29
N PHE A 406 24.84 -17.85 13.01
CA PHE A 406 23.63 -18.18 12.27
C PHE A 406 23.61 -19.66 11.92
N ASN A 407 22.63 -20.39 12.47
CA ASN A 407 22.45 -21.83 12.24
C ASN A 407 21.46 -22.06 11.08
N LEU A 408 21.97 -22.33 9.88
CA LEU A 408 21.13 -22.51 8.69
C LEU A 408 20.66 -23.96 8.57
N PRO A 409 19.35 -24.22 8.41
CA PRO A 409 18.81 -25.58 8.34
C PRO A 409 19.25 -26.28 7.05
N PHE A 410 19.98 -27.38 7.21
CA PHE A 410 20.53 -28.21 6.13
C PHE A 410 20.06 -29.68 6.25
N PRO A 411 18.73 -29.91 6.32
CA PRO A 411 18.15 -31.16 6.83
C PRO A 411 18.56 -32.40 6.03
N GLY A 412 18.98 -33.45 6.72
CA GLY A 412 19.36 -34.72 6.10
C GLY A 412 20.73 -34.74 5.42
N LEU A 413 21.59 -33.75 5.64
CA LEU A 413 23.04 -33.96 5.55
C LEU A 413 23.52 -34.71 6.81
N ALA A 414 24.57 -35.51 6.64
CA ALA A 414 25.30 -36.09 7.77
C ALA A 414 26.24 -35.03 8.35
N ASP A 415 26.51 -35.14 9.65
CA ASP A 415 27.40 -34.24 10.37
C ASP A 415 28.81 -34.23 9.77
N ASP A 416 29.41 -33.05 9.78
CA ASP A 416 30.74 -32.79 9.25
C ASP A 416 31.33 -31.58 9.97
N ALA A 417 32.15 -31.86 10.99
CA ALA A 417 32.82 -30.83 11.78
C ALA A 417 33.78 -29.96 10.95
N ALA A 418 34.33 -30.46 9.83
CA ALA A 418 35.20 -29.66 8.96
C ALA A 418 34.41 -28.69 8.06
N ALA A 419 33.19 -29.06 7.68
CA ALA A 419 32.25 -28.16 7.01
C ALA A 419 31.44 -27.27 7.98
N GLY A 420 31.57 -27.48 9.30
CA GLY A 420 30.75 -26.83 10.33
C GLY A 420 29.27 -27.21 10.23
N ILE A 421 28.99 -28.49 9.98
CA ILE A 421 27.65 -29.07 9.94
C ILE A 421 27.45 -30.01 11.14
N GLU A 422 26.45 -29.72 11.96
CA GLU A 422 26.09 -30.52 13.14
C GLU A 422 24.57 -30.56 13.32
N SER A 423 24.02 -31.72 13.66
CA SER A 423 22.59 -31.96 13.86
C SER A 423 21.71 -31.53 12.67
N GLY A 424 22.28 -31.54 11.46
CA GLY A 424 21.60 -31.07 10.25
C GLY A 424 21.49 -29.55 10.09
N PHE A 425 22.30 -28.76 10.81
CA PHE A 425 22.46 -27.32 10.62
C PHE A 425 23.87 -26.98 10.15
N LEU A 426 24.01 -25.94 9.32
CA LEU A 426 25.30 -25.33 8.94
C LEU A 426 25.47 -24.04 9.75
N THR A 427 26.47 -23.97 10.62
CA THR A 427 26.75 -22.76 11.41
C THR A 427 27.66 -21.81 10.64
N LEU A 428 27.23 -20.55 10.46
CA LEU A 428 28.03 -19.46 9.90
C LEU A 428 28.26 -18.37 10.95
N THR A 429 29.51 -17.93 11.07
CA THR A 429 29.90 -16.81 11.96
C THR A 429 29.65 -15.45 11.31
N SER A 430 29.51 -14.38 12.11
CA SER A 430 29.47 -13.00 11.62
C SER A 430 30.65 -12.65 10.72
N ALA A 431 31.86 -13.15 11.02
CA ALA A 431 33.05 -12.95 10.20
C ALA A 431 32.90 -13.53 8.79
N GLU A 432 32.35 -14.73 8.66
CA GLU A 432 32.14 -15.39 7.37
C GLU A 432 31.02 -14.73 6.55
N ILE A 433 29.94 -14.31 7.20
CA ILE A 433 28.88 -13.52 6.54
C ILE A 433 29.45 -12.16 6.10
N GLY A 434 30.40 -11.60 6.84
CA GLY A 434 31.23 -10.47 6.43
C GLY A 434 31.97 -10.71 5.10
N THR A 435 32.45 -11.93 4.82
CA THR A 435 33.07 -12.28 3.51
C THR A 435 32.07 -12.36 2.35
N ILE A 436 30.79 -12.57 2.66
CA ILE A 436 29.69 -12.54 1.68
C ILE A 436 29.33 -11.08 1.35
N PHE A 437 29.09 -10.25 2.37
CA PHE A 437 28.65 -8.87 2.22
C PHE A 437 29.74 -7.89 1.80
N GLY A 438 30.93 -8.00 2.39
CA GLY A 438 32.01 -7.00 2.30
C GLY A 438 32.35 -6.56 0.87
N PRO A 439 32.62 -7.48 -0.08
CA PRO A 439 32.96 -7.10 -1.44
C PRO A 439 31.82 -6.43 -2.21
N ILE A 440 30.56 -6.85 -1.99
CA ILE A 440 29.40 -6.22 -2.63
C ILE A 440 29.19 -4.81 -2.08
N ILE A 441 29.35 -4.61 -0.76
CA ILE A 441 29.32 -3.27 -0.14
C ILE A 441 30.49 -2.40 -0.61
N ALA A 442 31.68 -2.96 -0.80
CA ALA A 442 32.83 -2.25 -1.32
C ALA A 442 32.59 -1.75 -2.76
N ASP A 443 31.94 -2.55 -3.61
CA ASP A 443 31.52 -2.11 -4.94
C ASP A 443 30.46 -0.99 -4.89
N VAL A 444 29.49 -1.06 -3.98
CA VAL A 444 28.52 0.04 -3.77
C VAL A 444 29.23 1.32 -3.30
N ILE A 445 30.13 1.23 -2.32
CA ILE A 445 30.90 2.38 -1.83
C ILE A 445 31.75 2.97 -2.96
N LYS A 446 32.39 2.13 -3.78
CA LYS A 446 33.20 2.56 -4.95
C LYS A 446 32.36 3.32 -5.98
N LEU A 447 31.11 2.89 -6.23
CA LEU A 447 30.17 3.61 -7.09
C LEU A 447 29.77 4.96 -6.47
N VAL A 448 29.39 5.01 -5.19
CA VAL A 448 29.04 6.26 -4.49
C VAL A 448 30.22 7.24 -4.49
N ASP A 449 31.41 6.78 -4.12
CA ASP A 449 32.64 7.59 -4.16
C ASP A 449 32.96 8.09 -5.58
N GLY A 450 32.66 7.29 -6.61
CA GLY A 450 32.75 7.71 -8.02
C GLY A 450 31.79 8.85 -8.33
N GLN A 451 30.52 8.69 -8.00
CA GLN A 451 29.47 9.68 -8.21
C GLN A 451 29.73 11.00 -7.46
N LEU A 452 30.28 10.92 -6.24
CA LEU A 452 30.71 12.08 -5.45
C LEU A 452 31.93 12.78 -6.06
N ARG A 453 32.92 12.06 -6.60
CA ARG A 453 34.04 12.66 -7.36
C ARG A 453 33.55 13.36 -8.62
N SER A 454 32.59 12.79 -9.34
CA SER A 454 31.98 13.45 -10.50
C SER A 454 31.29 14.76 -10.10
N LEU A 455 30.52 14.79 -9.00
CA LEU A 455 29.98 16.04 -8.45
C LEU A 455 31.07 17.07 -8.11
N ALA A 456 32.14 16.65 -7.45
CA ALA A 456 33.25 17.52 -7.08
C ALA A 456 33.94 18.15 -8.30
N SER A 457 34.09 17.40 -9.40
CA SER A 457 34.70 17.87 -10.66
C SER A 457 33.97 19.06 -11.31
N VAL A 458 32.66 19.21 -11.04
CA VAL A 458 31.84 20.36 -11.49
C VAL A 458 31.61 21.40 -10.39
N GLY A 459 32.43 21.40 -9.34
CA GLY A 459 32.38 22.36 -8.24
C GLY A 459 31.15 22.19 -7.33
N ARG A 460 30.59 20.98 -7.23
CA ARG A 460 29.42 20.67 -6.41
C ARG A 460 29.74 19.63 -5.35
N GLN A 461 28.99 19.66 -4.25
CA GLN A 461 29.07 18.68 -3.16
C GLN A 461 27.67 18.13 -2.87
N ALA A 462 27.60 16.88 -2.43
CA ALA A 462 26.35 16.27 -1.98
C ALA A 462 26.08 16.63 -0.51
N ASN A 463 24.83 16.96 -0.21
CA ASN A 463 24.32 17.23 1.13
C ASN A 463 23.67 15.98 1.75
N GLY A 464 23.32 14.98 0.93
CA GLY A 464 22.80 13.70 1.41
C GLY A 464 22.85 12.59 0.35
N LEU A 465 22.77 11.36 0.83
CA LEU A 465 22.52 10.15 0.04
C LEU A 465 21.10 9.65 0.35
N ILE A 466 20.35 9.26 -0.67
CA ILE A 466 19.05 8.60 -0.54
C ILE A 466 19.22 7.12 -0.87
N LEU A 467 19.15 6.25 0.14
CA LEU A 467 19.28 4.80 0.01
C LEU A 467 17.91 4.16 -0.13
N VAL A 468 17.69 3.47 -1.25
CA VAL A 468 16.42 2.84 -1.65
C VAL A 468 16.67 1.51 -2.34
N GLY A 469 15.60 0.77 -2.65
CA GLY A 469 15.70 -0.55 -3.29
C GLY A 469 15.74 -1.70 -2.28
N GLY A 470 15.82 -2.93 -2.79
CA GLY A 470 15.75 -4.15 -1.97
C GLY A 470 17.01 -4.43 -1.14
N PHE A 471 18.18 -4.19 -1.71
CA PHE A 471 19.43 -4.18 -0.93
C PHE A 471 19.55 -2.91 -0.09
N GLY A 472 18.95 -1.81 -0.55
CA GLY A 472 18.89 -0.54 0.19
C GLY A 472 18.13 -0.60 1.52
N GLN A 473 17.35 -1.65 1.80
CA GLN A 473 16.79 -1.92 3.12
C GLN A 473 17.75 -2.63 4.10
N SER A 474 18.90 -3.12 3.65
CA SER A 474 19.84 -3.83 4.53
C SER A 474 20.46 -2.89 5.57
N GLU A 475 20.28 -3.23 6.85
CA GLU A 475 20.92 -2.52 7.97
C GLU A 475 22.45 -2.52 7.86
N CYS A 476 23.06 -3.65 7.46
CA CYS A 476 24.48 -3.74 7.14
C CYS A 476 24.92 -2.65 6.13
N LEU A 477 24.23 -2.56 4.99
CA LEU A 477 24.54 -1.55 3.97
C LEU A 477 24.33 -0.11 4.48
N LEU A 478 23.23 0.14 5.21
CA LEU A 478 22.92 1.44 5.80
C LEU A 478 24.00 1.88 6.80
N LYS A 479 24.41 0.99 7.72
CA LYS A 479 25.44 1.25 8.73
C LYS A 479 26.81 1.47 8.07
N CYS A 480 27.20 0.65 7.09
CA CYS A 480 28.44 0.83 6.32
C CYS A 480 28.48 2.18 5.57
N LEU A 481 27.40 2.58 4.91
CA LEU A 481 27.32 3.89 4.23
C LEU A 481 27.35 5.05 5.23
N LYS A 482 26.59 4.98 6.33
CA LYS A 482 26.64 5.99 7.40
C LYS A 482 28.07 6.16 7.94
N ALA A 483 28.74 5.06 8.28
CA ALA A 483 30.13 5.10 8.78
C ALA A 483 31.12 5.67 7.75
N ARG A 484 31.01 5.26 6.47
CA ARG A 484 31.90 5.70 5.38
C ARG A 484 31.81 7.21 5.09
N PHE A 485 30.63 7.80 5.25
CA PHE A 485 30.33 9.18 4.83
C PHE A 485 30.08 10.18 5.98
N ALA A 486 29.99 9.73 7.24
CA ALA A 486 29.83 10.60 8.41
C ALA A 486 30.91 11.71 8.50
N SER A 487 32.17 11.37 8.25
CA SER A 487 33.30 12.33 8.27
C SER A 487 33.25 13.39 7.17
N GLN A 488 32.41 13.19 6.14
CA GLN A 488 32.19 14.14 5.05
C GLN A 488 30.94 15.02 5.28
N GLY A 489 30.21 14.83 6.39
CA GLY A 489 28.98 15.56 6.69
C GLY A 489 27.79 15.20 5.80
N ILE A 490 27.87 14.10 5.04
CA ILE A 490 26.82 13.67 4.11
C ILE A 490 25.82 12.78 4.85
N GLN A 491 24.57 13.22 4.99
CA GLN A 491 23.53 12.45 5.68
C GLN A 491 23.01 11.31 4.80
N VAL A 492 22.97 10.08 5.32
CA VAL A 492 22.33 8.95 4.64
C VAL A 492 20.87 8.85 5.08
N LEU A 493 19.95 9.07 4.15
CA LEU A 493 18.50 9.01 4.31
C LEU A 493 17.96 7.71 3.72
N GLN A 494 17.06 7.03 4.42
CA GLN A 494 16.40 5.81 3.97
C GLN A 494 14.93 5.90 4.39
N PRO A 495 13.95 5.82 3.46
CA PRO A 495 12.55 5.91 3.82
C PRO A 495 12.03 4.56 4.33
N VAL A 496 11.03 4.56 5.22
CA VAL A 496 10.42 3.33 5.79
C VAL A 496 10.04 2.30 4.71
N ASN A 497 9.51 2.77 3.58
CA ASN A 497 9.13 1.94 2.44
C ASN A 497 10.24 1.80 1.36
N ALA A 498 11.53 1.77 1.73
CA ALA A 498 12.65 1.83 0.77
C ALA A 498 12.57 0.83 -0.39
N TRP A 499 12.06 -0.39 -0.15
CA TRP A 499 11.89 -1.40 -1.20
C TRP A 499 10.78 -1.06 -2.21
N THR A 500 9.72 -0.37 -1.80
CA THR A 500 8.62 0.08 -2.69
C THR A 500 8.73 1.54 -3.12
N ALA A 501 9.81 2.25 -2.76
CA ALA A 501 10.03 3.65 -3.10
C ALA A 501 9.96 3.93 -4.61
N VAL A 502 10.56 3.06 -5.42
CA VAL A 502 10.56 3.14 -6.89
C VAL A 502 9.13 3.06 -7.45
N VAL A 503 8.36 2.02 -7.08
CA VAL A 503 6.99 1.82 -7.62
C VAL A 503 6.01 2.88 -7.13
N ARG A 504 6.15 3.36 -5.89
CA ARG A 504 5.36 4.49 -5.37
C ARG A 504 5.71 5.79 -6.09
N GLY A 505 7.00 6.02 -6.33
CA GLY A 505 7.51 7.15 -7.10
C GLY A 505 6.99 7.20 -8.54
N ALA A 506 6.85 6.03 -9.19
CA ALA A 506 6.26 5.93 -10.52
C ALA A 506 4.79 6.40 -10.53
N VAL A 507 3.99 6.00 -9.54
CA VAL A 507 2.61 6.50 -9.38
C VAL A 507 2.59 8.01 -9.11
N LEU A 508 3.44 8.53 -8.21
CA LEU A 508 3.54 9.97 -7.93
C LEU A 508 3.88 10.79 -9.19
N ARG A 509 4.83 10.33 -10.01
CA ARG A 509 5.16 10.97 -11.29
C ARG A 509 3.97 10.98 -12.25
N GLY A 510 3.19 9.90 -12.31
CA GLY A 510 1.97 9.83 -13.12
C GLY A 510 0.89 10.82 -12.65
N LEU A 511 0.73 10.96 -11.33
CA LEU A 511 -0.23 11.89 -10.71
C LEU A 511 0.15 13.36 -10.86
N GLU A 512 1.44 13.71 -10.75
CA GLU A 512 1.90 15.09 -11.00
C GLU A 512 1.73 15.50 -12.48
N GLY A 513 1.82 14.54 -13.41
CA GLY A 513 1.72 14.75 -14.86
C GLY A 513 2.91 15.50 -15.49
N THR A 514 3.53 16.44 -14.77
CA THR A 514 4.67 17.25 -15.21
C THR A 514 6.02 16.56 -15.06
N GLU A 515 6.97 16.86 -15.94
CA GLU A 515 8.34 16.33 -15.84
C GLU A 515 9.07 16.87 -14.60
N LEU A 516 9.66 15.95 -13.83
CA LEU A 516 10.34 16.23 -12.56
C LEU A 516 11.71 16.86 -12.78
N VAL A 517 12.52 16.22 -13.63
CA VAL A 517 13.88 16.63 -13.96
C VAL A 517 13.82 17.57 -15.16
N ILE A 518 14.03 18.87 -14.94
CA ILE A 518 13.86 19.90 -15.98
C ILE A 518 15.03 19.94 -16.98
N ASN A 519 16.22 19.57 -16.52
CA ASN A 519 17.46 19.51 -17.30
C ASN A 519 18.17 18.18 -17.01
N ARG A 520 18.59 17.49 -18.06
CA ARG A 520 19.30 16.20 -18.04
C ARG A 520 20.72 16.36 -18.57
N LYS A 521 21.62 15.45 -18.17
CA LYS A 521 23.00 15.39 -18.68
C LYS A 521 23.11 14.41 -19.82
N SER A 522 23.56 14.91 -20.97
CA SER A 522 23.84 14.06 -22.12
C SER A 522 24.96 13.08 -21.80
N ARG A 523 24.68 11.78 -21.94
CA ARG A 523 25.64 10.70 -21.69
C ARG A 523 26.62 10.47 -22.86
N ARG A 524 26.33 11.07 -24.02
CA ARG A 524 27.00 10.83 -25.32
C ARG A 524 26.97 12.09 -26.17
N ASN A 525 27.76 12.13 -27.23
CA ASN A 525 27.52 13.04 -28.34
C ASN A 525 26.40 12.46 -29.23
N TYR A 526 25.48 13.30 -29.71
CA TYR A 526 24.40 12.92 -30.63
C TYR A 526 24.44 13.80 -31.88
N GLY A 527 24.42 13.18 -33.05
CA GLY A 527 24.55 13.87 -34.32
C GLY A 527 23.98 13.08 -35.49
N VAL A 528 23.99 13.68 -36.68
CA VAL A 528 23.64 12.99 -37.92
C VAL A 528 24.76 13.12 -38.94
N VAL A 529 24.80 12.16 -39.86
CA VAL A 529 25.67 12.23 -41.04
C VAL A 529 25.02 13.16 -42.06
N VAL A 530 25.76 14.16 -42.52
CA VAL A 530 25.31 15.13 -43.53
C VAL A 530 26.30 15.19 -44.69
N ASN A 531 25.79 15.67 -45.84
CA ASN A 531 26.60 16.18 -46.93
C ASN A 531 26.52 17.72 -46.87
N GLN A 532 27.65 18.40 -47.00
CA GLN A 532 27.73 19.87 -46.98
C GLN A 532 28.60 20.39 -48.15
N PRO A 533 28.50 21.65 -48.59
CA PRO A 533 29.32 22.18 -49.68
C PRO A 533 30.81 21.91 -49.48
N PHE A 534 31.50 21.48 -50.55
CA PHE A 534 32.91 21.10 -50.47
C PHE A 534 33.81 22.35 -50.39
N ASP A 535 34.24 22.71 -49.18
CA ASP A 535 35.33 23.65 -48.96
C ASP A 535 36.70 22.93 -49.09
N PRO A 536 37.54 23.27 -50.09
CA PRO A 536 38.84 22.65 -50.32
C PRO A 536 39.91 23.00 -49.26
N THR A 537 39.67 23.99 -48.39
CA THR A 537 40.63 24.39 -47.35
C THR A 537 40.50 23.55 -46.07
N THR A 538 39.33 22.97 -45.82
CA THR A 538 39.02 22.20 -44.60
C THR A 538 38.69 20.73 -44.87
N HIS A 539 38.27 20.36 -46.09
CA HIS A 539 37.86 19.00 -46.41
C HIS A 539 38.93 18.21 -47.19
N PRO A 540 39.19 16.93 -46.84
CA PRO A 540 40.03 16.07 -47.64
C PRO A 540 39.35 15.72 -48.97
N LEU A 541 40.10 15.72 -50.07
CA LEU A 541 39.58 15.40 -51.41
C LEU A 541 38.86 14.03 -51.49
N SER A 542 39.20 13.09 -50.59
CA SER A 542 38.59 11.75 -50.53
C SER A 542 37.11 11.74 -50.13
N CYS A 543 36.55 12.80 -49.54
CA CYS A 543 35.12 12.88 -49.25
C CYS A 543 34.32 13.65 -50.31
N ARG A 544 34.97 14.20 -51.35
CA ARG A 544 34.31 15.03 -52.38
C ARG A 544 33.43 14.18 -53.30
N VAL A 545 32.14 14.48 -53.33
CA VAL A 545 31.13 13.91 -54.24
C VAL A 545 30.45 15.03 -55.03
N TRP A 546 29.79 14.69 -56.13
CA TRP A 546 28.98 15.63 -56.92
C TRP A 546 27.50 15.45 -56.58
N ASP A 547 26.76 16.55 -56.47
CA ASP A 547 25.31 16.55 -56.29
C ASP A 547 24.59 16.92 -57.60
N ASP A 548 23.71 16.02 -58.10
CA ASP A 548 22.99 16.19 -59.37
C ASP A 548 21.73 17.08 -59.30
N PHE A 549 21.34 17.53 -58.10
CA PHE A 549 20.19 18.42 -57.89
C PHE A 549 20.61 19.86 -57.63
N GLU A 550 21.62 20.07 -56.77
CA GLU A 550 22.20 21.39 -56.49
C GLU A 550 23.38 21.74 -57.44
N GLU A 551 23.79 20.81 -58.30
CA GLU A 551 24.83 20.99 -59.34
C GLU A 551 26.16 21.55 -58.81
N GLN A 552 26.61 21.03 -57.66
CA GLN A 552 27.85 21.44 -56.98
C GLN A 552 28.58 20.26 -56.31
N TYR A 553 29.85 20.49 -55.96
CA TYR A 553 30.63 19.52 -55.17
C TYR A 553 30.30 19.62 -53.68
N MET A 554 30.05 18.47 -53.05
CA MET A 554 29.73 18.30 -51.63
C MET A 554 30.80 17.46 -50.93
N ALA A 555 31.11 17.76 -49.67
CA ALA A 555 31.84 16.90 -48.75
C ALA A 555 30.87 15.89 -48.11
N SER A 556 31.09 14.60 -48.37
CA SER A 556 30.25 13.50 -47.88
C SER A 556 30.69 12.93 -46.54
N LYS A 557 29.80 12.14 -45.89
CA LYS A 557 30.05 11.47 -44.60
C LYS A 557 30.57 12.44 -43.52
N ARG A 558 30.06 13.67 -43.42
CA ARG A 558 30.46 14.64 -42.38
C ARG A 558 29.54 14.51 -41.15
N MET A 559 30.09 14.67 -39.96
CA MET A 559 29.30 14.63 -38.72
C MET A 559 28.82 16.03 -38.34
N MET A 560 27.51 16.18 -38.13
CA MET A 560 26.93 17.35 -37.48
C MET A 560 26.42 16.94 -36.10
N TRP A 561 27.14 17.36 -35.06
CA TRP A 561 26.81 17.08 -33.65
C TRP A 561 25.89 18.17 -33.09
N TYR A 562 24.71 17.78 -32.60
CA TYR A 562 23.70 18.68 -32.04
C TYR A 562 23.69 18.68 -30.51
N ILE A 563 24.21 17.60 -29.91
CA ILE A 563 24.38 17.47 -28.47
C ILE A 563 25.77 16.94 -28.21
N LEU A 564 26.50 17.58 -27.31
CA LEU A 564 27.79 17.10 -26.83
C LEU A 564 27.64 16.31 -25.52
N LYS A 565 28.56 15.39 -25.26
CA LYS A 565 28.64 14.67 -23.99
C LYS A 565 28.81 15.66 -22.83
N GLY A 566 28.11 15.43 -21.72
CA GLY A 566 28.09 16.32 -20.55
C GLY A 566 27.24 17.60 -20.68
N GLN A 567 26.74 17.92 -21.88
CA GLN A 567 25.85 19.07 -22.10
C GLN A 567 24.57 18.94 -21.25
N SER A 568 24.09 20.06 -20.68
CA SER A 568 22.73 20.14 -20.12
C SER A 568 21.73 20.27 -21.25
N VAL A 569 20.75 19.36 -21.30
CA VAL A 569 19.66 19.33 -22.27
C VAL A 569 18.34 19.51 -21.53
N SER A 570 17.48 20.39 -22.04
CA SER A 570 16.15 20.59 -21.46
C SER A 570 15.26 19.38 -21.72
N SER A 571 14.54 18.92 -20.69
CA SER A 571 13.53 17.86 -20.84
C SER A 571 12.21 18.35 -21.45
N SER A 572 12.02 19.68 -21.60
CA SER A 572 10.77 20.29 -22.10
C SER A 572 10.89 20.91 -23.49
N SER A 573 12.10 21.27 -23.93
CA SER A 573 12.36 21.89 -25.23
C SER A 573 13.13 20.91 -26.12
N PRO A 574 12.55 20.43 -27.24
CA PRO A 574 13.27 19.55 -28.15
C PRO A 574 14.38 20.30 -28.87
N ILE A 575 15.47 19.60 -29.13
CA ILE A 575 16.56 20.06 -29.98
C ILE A 575 16.17 19.78 -31.42
N LEU A 576 16.23 20.80 -32.27
CA LEU A 576 15.76 20.75 -33.65
C LEU A 576 16.92 20.36 -34.57
N LEU A 577 16.76 19.23 -35.25
CA LEU A 577 17.67 18.77 -36.29
C LEU A 577 17.05 19.16 -37.64
N PRO A 578 17.57 20.18 -38.36
CA PRO A 578 17.04 20.59 -39.65
C PRO A 578 17.46 19.64 -40.77
N PHE A 579 16.53 19.38 -41.69
CA PHE A 579 16.72 18.57 -42.88
C PHE A 579 16.13 19.27 -44.12
N SER A 580 16.75 19.01 -45.26
CA SER A 580 16.17 19.31 -46.58
C SER A 580 16.12 18.00 -47.36
N VAL A 581 14.97 17.73 -47.97
CA VAL A 581 14.74 16.51 -48.75
C VAL A 581 14.10 16.83 -50.08
N GLU A 582 14.50 16.08 -51.09
CA GLU A 582 14.07 16.26 -52.46
C GLU A 582 13.42 14.97 -52.96
N PHE A 583 12.23 15.11 -53.53
CA PHE A 583 11.45 13.99 -54.00
C PHE A 583 11.05 14.17 -55.46
N ASP A 584 11.09 13.07 -56.20
CA ASP A 584 10.27 12.92 -57.40
C ASP A 584 8.78 12.96 -56.98
N PRO A 585 7.93 13.78 -57.63
CA PRO A 585 6.50 13.88 -57.28
C PRO A 585 5.71 12.56 -57.26
N HIS A 586 6.21 11.52 -57.93
CA HIS A 586 5.52 10.23 -58.13
C HIS A 586 5.93 9.13 -57.13
N HIS A 587 6.94 9.37 -56.29
CA HIS A 587 7.44 8.37 -55.33
C HIS A 587 6.86 8.54 -53.92
N ALA A 588 6.88 7.45 -53.14
CA ALA A 588 6.41 7.46 -51.77
C ALA A 588 7.30 8.36 -50.89
N ARG A 589 6.67 9.35 -50.23
CA ARG A 589 7.36 10.40 -49.45
C ARG A 589 7.71 9.92 -48.03
N VAL A 590 8.56 8.89 -47.94
CA VAL A 590 9.09 8.38 -46.66
C VAL A 590 10.58 8.65 -46.62
N MET A 591 11.06 9.26 -45.54
CA MET A 591 12.47 9.52 -45.29
C MET A 591 12.97 8.65 -44.14
N THR A 592 14.22 8.20 -44.21
CA THR A 592 14.91 7.50 -43.13
C THR A 592 16.25 8.18 -42.89
N GLN A 593 16.53 8.53 -41.64
CA GLN A 593 17.77 9.14 -41.20
C GLN A 593 18.41 8.32 -40.09
N GLU A 594 19.72 8.17 -40.11
CA GLU A 594 20.46 7.55 -39.01
C GLU A 594 20.88 8.61 -38.00
N LEU A 595 20.51 8.38 -36.73
CA LEU A 595 21.03 9.11 -35.58
C LEU A 595 22.31 8.41 -35.12
N ILE A 596 23.42 9.15 -35.12
CA ILE A 596 24.75 8.69 -34.76
C ILE A 596 25.08 9.14 -33.34
N VAL A 597 25.81 8.30 -32.61
CA VAL A 597 26.38 8.67 -31.31
C VAL A 597 27.87 8.38 -31.23
N CYS A 598 28.55 9.18 -30.41
CA CYS A 598 29.92 8.92 -29.97
C CYS A 598 29.97 8.88 -28.44
N ASP A 599 30.62 7.86 -27.89
CA ASP A 599 30.78 7.63 -26.44
C ASP A 599 32.04 8.34 -25.85
N GLU A 600 32.97 8.81 -26.70
CA GLU A 600 34.16 9.59 -26.31
C GLU A 600 33.81 11.04 -25.91
N ASP A 601 34.76 11.74 -25.25
CA ASP A 601 34.60 13.16 -24.92
C ASP A 601 34.77 14.06 -26.15
N ASP A 602 35.80 13.81 -26.97
CA ASP A 602 36.05 14.53 -28.23
C ASP A 602 35.34 13.84 -29.41
N ALA A 603 34.33 14.50 -29.99
CA ALA A 603 33.54 13.95 -31.08
C ALA A 603 34.19 14.23 -32.46
N PRO A 604 34.36 13.22 -33.35
CA PRO A 604 35.06 13.41 -34.62
C PRO A 604 34.22 14.17 -35.65
N ALA A 605 34.87 14.94 -36.52
CA ALA A 605 34.22 15.73 -37.58
C ALA A 605 33.77 14.90 -38.82
N GLY A 606 34.25 13.66 -38.93
CA GLY A 606 33.88 12.72 -40.00
C GLY A 606 33.19 11.49 -39.44
N TYR A 607 32.30 10.90 -40.24
CA TYR A 607 31.69 9.60 -39.92
C TYR A 607 32.57 8.47 -40.44
N ASP A 608 32.88 7.51 -39.56
CA ASP A 608 33.59 6.27 -39.88
C ASP A 608 32.80 5.08 -39.30
N ASP A 609 32.55 4.08 -40.14
CA ASP A 609 31.82 2.84 -39.85
C ASP A 609 32.76 1.63 -39.59
N GLY A 610 34.07 1.85 -39.56
CA GLY A 610 35.08 0.81 -39.30
C GLY A 610 35.10 0.27 -37.86
N GLN A 611 35.66 -0.93 -37.69
CA GLN A 611 35.71 -1.69 -36.41
C GLN A 611 36.41 -1.00 -35.22
N ARG A 612 37.06 0.15 -35.42
CA ARG A 612 37.73 0.96 -34.37
C ARG A 612 37.14 2.37 -34.23
N SER A 613 36.03 2.66 -34.90
CA SER A 613 35.39 3.96 -34.83
C SER A 613 34.69 4.18 -33.49
N CYS A 614 34.81 5.39 -32.94
CA CYS A 614 34.03 5.83 -31.79
C CYS A 614 32.59 6.23 -32.17
N THR A 615 32.28 6.39 -33.46
CA THR A 615 30.92 6.70 -33.95
C THR A 615 30.14 5.45 -34.34
N ARG A 616 28.89 5.36 -33.92
CA ARG A 616 27.97 4.26 -34.30
C ARG A 616 26.54 4.75 -34.50
N VAL A 617 25.78 4.04 -35.31
CA VAL A 617 24.32 4.24 -35.40
C VAL A 617 23.70 3.90 -34.04
N LEU A 618 22.79 4.75 -33.57
CA LEU A 618 21.95 4.49 -32.39
C LEU A 618 20.58 3.96 -32.83
N CYS A 619 19.94 4.64 -33.79
CA CYS A 619 18.65 4.26 -34.33
C CYS A 619 18.44 4.86 -35.72
N LYS A 620 17.48 4.28 -36.46
CA LYS A 620 16.99 4.80 -37.74
C LYS A 620 15.65 5.51 -37.48
N MET A 621 15.65 6.83 -37.67
CA MET A 621 14.50 7.73 -37.57
C MET A 621 13.75 7.70 -38.90
N ILE A 622 12.51 7.20 -38.90
CA ILE A 622 11.68 7.05 -40.10
C ILE A 622 10.51 8.05 -40.03
N VAL A 623 10.37 8.88 -41.06
CA VAL A 623 9.36 9.94 -41.18
C VAL A 623 8.49 9.70 -42.40
N ASN A 624 7.17 9.72 -42.24
CA ASN A 624 6.23 9.76 -43.37
C ASN A 624 5.79 11.21 -43.62
N LEU A 625 6.18 11.76 -44.77
CA LEU A 625 5.93 13.14 -45.19
C LEU A 625 4.67 13.26 -46.07
N GLN A 626 3.90 12.18 -46.28
CA GLN A 626 2.66 12.21 -47.07
C GLN A 626 1.59 13.14 -46.51
N SER A 627 1.58 13.41 -45.20
CA SER A 627 0.63 14.31 -44.55
C SER A 627 0.95 15.80 -44.72
N VAL A 628 2.14 16.16 -45.24
CA VAL A 628 2.56 17.56 -45.38
C VAL A 628 1.84 18.22 -46.57
N PRO A 629 1.03 19.28 -46.35
CA PRO A 629 0.25 19.94 -47.41
C PRO A 629 1.11 20.39 -48.60
N THR A 630 0.60 20.18 -49.82
CA THR A 630 1.36 20.43 -51.07
C THR A 630 1.83 21.87 -51.30
N HIS A 631 1.32 22.85 -50.55
CA HIS A 631 1.75 24.24 -50.64
C HIS A 631 3.03 24.55 -49.85
N LEU A 632 3.45 23.67 -48.92
CA LEU A 632 4.72 23.77 -48.19
C LEU A 632 5.90 23.10 -48.93
N TRP A 633 5.64 22.60 -50.14
CA TRP A 633 6.66 21.97 -50.98
C TRP A 633 7.11 22.94 -52.07
N GLU A 634 8.39 23.30 -52.08
CA GLU A 634 8.98 24.08 -53.14
C GLU A 634 9.04 23.25 -54.43
N ARG A 635 8.52 23.78 -55.54
CA ARG A 635 8.69 23.15 -56.86
C ARG A 635 9.96 23.69 -57.50
N LYS A 636 10.88 22.81 -57.88
CA LYS A 636 12.15 23.16 -58.53
C LYS A 636 12.34 22.35 -59.82
N SER A 637 13.29 22.78 -60.63
CA SER A 637 13.75 22.07 -61.83
C SER A 637 15.23 22.36 -62.02
N ASN A 638 16.04 21.34 -62.29
CA ASN A 638 17.48 21.51 -62.51
C ASN A 638 17.79 21.95 -63.95
N SER A 639 19.07 22.19 -64.29
CA SER A 639 19.47 22.68 -65.62
C SER A 639 19.08 21.74 -66.76
N ARG A 640 18.84 20.46 -66.45
CA ARG A 640 18.41 19.40 -67.38
C ARG A 640 16.88 19.29 -67.52
N GLY A 641 16.11 20.20 -66.92
CA GLY A 641 14.66 20.25 -67.02
C GLY A 641 13.91 19.18 -66.20
N LYS A 642 14.59 18.45 -65.30
CA LYS A 642 13.94 17.46 -64.44
C LYS A 642 13.24 18.19 -63.28
N ALA A 643 11.91 18.11 -63.24
CA ALA A 643 11.12 18.68 -62.15
C ALA A 643 11.18 17.82 -60.88
N PHE A 644 11.32 18.47 -59.73
CA PHE A 644 11.31 17.83 -58.41
C PHE A 644 10.65 18.75 -57.37
N VAL A 645 10.34 18.20 -56.20
CA VAL A 645 9.86 18.99 -55.05
C VAL A 645 10.83 18.91 -53.89
N ARG A 646 11.09 20.05 -53.23
CA ARG A 646 11.92 20.16 -52.02
C ARG A 646 11.04 20.48 -50.82
N LEU A 647 11.36 19.89 -49.67
CA LEU A 647 10.76 20.22 -48.38
C LEU A 647 11.88 20.51 -47.37
N HIS A 648 11.76 21.63 -46.67
CA HIS A 648 12.53 21.93 -45.48
C HIS A 648 11.69 21.54 -44.25
N PHE A 649 12.29 20.77 -43.33
CA PHE A 649 11.61 20.29 -42.13
C PHE A 649 12.62 20.07 -41.01
N GLU A 650 12.13 19.97 -39.78
CA GLU A 650 12.95 19.69 -38.60
C GLU A 650 12.48 18.40 -37.92
N MET A 651 13.41 17.61 -37.39
CA MET A 651 13.09 16.58 -36.40
C MET A 651 13.41 17.10 -35.01
N GLY A 652 12.40 17.21 -34.16
CA GLY A 652 12.58 17.58 -32.76
C GLY A 652 12.96 16.34 -31.94
N MET A 653 14.16 16.34 -31.35
CA MET A 653 14.62 15.29 -30.43
C MET A 653 14.54 15.80 -28.98
N GLN A 654 13.83 15.06 -28.12
CA GLN A 654 13.60 15.39 -26.72
C GLN A 654 14.14 14.27 -25.81
N MET A 655 14.84 14.64 -24.73
CA MET A 655 15.35 13.72 -23.72
C MET A 655 14.38 13.64 -22.54
N GLU A 656 13.59 12.57 -22.46
CA GLU A 656 12.65 12.29 -21.37
C GLU A 656 13.27 11.29 -20.35
N SER A 657 12.65 11.10 -19.18
CA SER A 657 13.15 10.19 -18.13
C SER A 657 13.46 8.77 -18.62
N GLY A 658 12.63 8.25 -19.51
CA GLY A 658 12.72 6.89 -20.03
C GLY A 658 13.35 6.73 -21.41
N GLY A 659 13.84 7.80 -22.05
CA GLY A 659 14.60 7.72 -23.30
C GLY A 659 14.39 8.89 -24.25
N LEU A 660 14.68 8.65 -25.54
CA LEU A 660 14.56 9.66 -26.60
C LEU A 660 13.19 9.63 -27.28
N ARG A 661 12.55 10.81 -27.33
CA ARG A 661 11.32 11.05 -28.09
C ARG A 661 11.60 11.92 -29.31
N PHE A 662 10.89 11.64 -30.40
CA PHE A 662 11.06 12.31 -31.68
C PHE A 662 9.72 12.79 -32.27
N ASP A 663 9.66 14.04 -32.70
CA ASP A 663 8.58 14.60 -33.53
C ASP A 663 9.13 15.18 -34.85
N PHE A 664 8.25 15.44 -35.83
CA PHE A 664 8.65 16.12 -37.06
C PHE A 664 7.81 17.37 -37.31
N ARG A 665 8.47 18.42 -37.80
CA ARG A 665 7.95 19.78 -37.88
C ARG A 665 8.20 20.41 -39.24
N VAL A 666 7.25 21.20 -39.72
CA VAL A 666 7.43 22.10 -40.87
C VAL A 666 6.94 23.47 -40.41
N ASP A 667 7.76 24.50 -40.60
CA ASP A 667 7.51 25.88 -40.12
C ASP A 667 7.10 25.95 -38.63
N GLY A 668 7.76 25.14 -37.79
CA GLY A 668 7.48 25.03 -36.35
C GLY A 668 6.21 24.24 -35.97
N VAL A 669 5.38 23.85 -36.94
CA VAL A 669 4.15 23.07 -36.71
C VAL A 669 4.47 21.57 -36.70
N VAL A 670 4.05 20.85 -35.65
CA VAL A 670 4.23 19.39 -35.53
C VAL A 670 3.22 18.66 -36.44
N TYR A 671 3.71 17.90 -37.41
CA TYR A 671 2.90 17.15 -38.39
C TYR A 671 2.75 15.66 -38.05
N GLY A 672 3.47 15.14 -37.06
CA GLY A 672 3.30 13.76 -36.57
C GLY A 672 4.47 13.22 -35.74
N LYS A 673 4.41 11.92 -35.42
CA LYS A 673 5.46 11.20 -34.68
C LYS A 673 6.49 10.58 -35.64
N VAL A 674 7.75 10.59 -35.25
CA VAL A 674 8.85 9.90 -35.97
C VAL A 674 8.98 8.48 -35.40
N THR A 675 9.16 7.48 -36.26
CA THR A 675 9.38 6.09 -35.84
C THR A 675 10.87 5.81 -35.70
N ALA A 676 11.39 5.72 -34.48
CA ALA A 676 12.77 5.34 -34.22
C ALA A 676 12.93 3.81 -34.10
N LYS A 677 13.77 3.20 -34.94
CA LYS A 677 14.16 1.79 -34.85
C LYS A 677 15.57 1.67 -34.30
N PHE A 678 15.71 1.18 -33.06
CA PHE A 678 17.01 0.96 -32.42
C PHE A 678 17.59 -0.40 -32.85
N GLU A 679 18.89 -0.44 -33.12
CA GLU A 679 19.57 -1.70 -33.46
C GLU A 679 19.86 -2.50 -32.17
N VAL A 680 19.24 -3.67 -32.04
CA VAL A 680 19.56 -4.63 -30.98
C VAL A 680 20.46 -5.71 -31.55
N GLN A 681 21.71 -5.75 -31.08
CA GLN A 681 22.62 -6.86 -31.35
C GLN A 681 22.24 -8.04 -30.46
N ASP A 682 21.35 -8.91 -30.93
CA ASP A 682 20.98 -10.16 -30.24
C ASP A 682 22.12 -11.20 -30.37
N HIS A 683 23.19 -11.04 -29.58
CA HIS A 683 24.36 -11.94 -29.47
C HIS A 683 24.06 -13.34 -28.90
N LEU A 684 22.79 -13.75 -28.90
CA LEU A 684 22.28 -14.97 -28.28
C LEU A 684 21.59 -15.92 -29.28
N ASN A 685 21.53 -15.55 -30.57
CA ASN A 685 20.80 -16.33 -31.59
C ASN A 685 21.75 -16.84 -32.70
N PRO A 686 22.12 -18.14 -32.71
CA PRO A 686 23.10 -18.67 -33.66
C PRO A 686 22.47 -19.04 -35.00
N ARG A 687 22.27 -18.06 -35.90
CA ARG A 687 22.00 -18.31 -37.33
C ARG A 687 22.70 -17.33 -38.26
N ASP A 688 23.90 -17.70 -38.69
CA ASP A 688 24.56 -17.12 -39.86
C ASP A 688 23.84 -17.53 -41.17
N ARG A 689 23.39 -16.54 -41.95
CA ARG A 689 23.36 -16.51 -43.45
C ARG A 689 22.46 -17.55 -44.19
N PRO A 690 22.34 -17.47 -45.54
CA PRO A 690 22.20 -16.31 -46.44
C PRO A 690 20.97 -16.41 -47.39
N GLY A 691 20.64 -15.33 -48.12
CA GLY A 691 20.12 -15.44 -49.50
C GLY A 691 18.60 -15.33 -49.78
N ALA A 692 18.19 -14.11 -50.17
CA ALA A 692 17.39 -13.76 -51.36
C ALA A 692 15.87 -14.11 -51.54
N VAL A 693 15.21 -13.19 -52.27
CA VAL A 693 13.95 -13.26 -53.06
C VAL A 693 12.57 -13.28 -52.35
N GLY A 694 12.10 -12.08 -52.00
CA GLY A 694 10.85 -11.43 -52.45
C GLY A 694 9.49 -12.17 -52.58
N MET A 695 8.45 -11.59 -51.94
CA MET A 695 7.08 -11.49 -52.47
C MET A 695 6.32 -10.26 -51.90
N ARG A 696 5.27 -9.81 -52.58
CA ARG A 696 4.52 -8.56 -52.30
C ARG A 696 3.36 -8.76 -51.30
N PRO A 697 2.98 -7.72 -50.51
CA PRO A 697 1.70 -7.70 -49.79
C PRO A 697 0.54 -7.17 -50.68
N PRO A 698 -0.71 -7.62 -50.46
CA PRO A 698 -1.90 -7.10 -51.14
C PRO A 698 -2.49 -5.85 -50.44
N THR A 699 -3.34 -5.12 -51.16
CA THR A 699 -3.94 -3.84 -50.75
C THR A 699 -5.26 -3.97 -49.96
N PRO A 700 -5.63 -2.98 -49.14
CA PRO A 700 -6.92 -2.95 -48.43
C PRO A 700 -8.05 -2.36 -49.29
N ARG A 701 -9.31 -2.73 -48.98
CA ARG A 701 -10.52 -2.07 -49.48
C ARG A 701 -11.22 -1.28 -48.36
N SER A 702 -11.82 -0.17 -48.76
CA SER A 702 -12.82 0.65 -48.03
C SER A 702 -14.13 -0.17 -47.80
N VAL A 703 -15.16 0.26 -47.06
CA VAL A 703 -15.92 1.52 -47.09
C VAL A 703 -16.62 1.80 -45.74
N ALA A 704 -16.84 3.10 -45.50
CA ALA A 704 -17.44 3.78 -44.34
C ALA A 704 -18.99 3.82 -44.26
N SER A 705 -19.51 4.10 -43.05
CA SER A 705 -20.80 4.80 -42.73
C SER A 705 -20.85 5.04 -41.20
N ALA A 706 -20.98 6.25 -40.63
CA ALA A 706 -22.15 7.16 -40.56
C ALA A 706 -23.33 6.60 -39.71
N LEU A 707 -24.09 7.34 -38.87
CA LEU A 707 -24.08 8.75 -38.39
C LEU A 707 -25.02 8.93 -37.15
N ALA A 708 -24.75 9.98 -36.34
CA ALA A 708 -25.55 10.78 -35.38
C ALA A 708 -26.96 10.40 -34.80
N SER A 709 -27.16 10.74 -33.50
CA SER A 709 -28.42 11.17 -32.80
C SER A 709 -28.11 11.64 -31.33
N GLY A 710 -28.95 12.35 -30.56
CA GLY A 710 -30.30 12.90 -30.85
C GLY A 710 -31.05 13.78 -29.79
N CYS A 711 -30.39 14.56 -28.92
CA CYS A 711 -30.93 15.80 -28.24
C CYS A 711 -31.97 15.79 -27.07
N ILE A 712 -31.95 16.91 -26.28
CA ILE A 712 -33.05 17.57 -25.46
C ILE A 712 -33.40 16.97 -24.05
N VAL A 713 -33.61 17.72 -22.93
CA VAL A 713 -33.35 19.15 -22.53
C VAL A 713 -33.35 19.41 -20.98
N LEU A 714 -33.26 20.70 -20.58
CA LEU A 714 -33.12 21.39 -19.25
C LEU A 714 -34.30 21.34 -18.22
N PHE A 715 -34.03 21.46 -16.91
CA PHE A 715 -34.17 22.68 -16.04
C PHE A 715 -34.44 22.41 -14.53
N LEU A 716 -33.61 22.96 -13.62
CA LEU A 716 -33.99 23.87 -12.52
C LEU A 716 -32.75 24.28 -11.68
N TRP A 717 -32.76 25.49 -11.12
CA TRP A 717 -31.65 26.08 -10.35
C TRP A 717 -32.19 26.80 -9.10
N ARG A 718 -31.37 26.80 -8.03
CA ARG A 718 -31.13 27.91 -7.06
C ARG A 718 -31.56 27.70 -5.59
N TRP A 719 -30.72 28.26 -4.70
CA TRP A 719 -30.69 28.17 -3.22
C TRP A 719 -30.15 26.81 -2.72
N ILE A 720 -29.09 26.70 -1.91
CA ILE A 720 -28.51 27.62 -0.88
C ILE A 720 -27.11 28.17 -1.30
N GLY A 721 -26.58 29.13 -0.52
CA GLY A 721 -25.40 29.96 -0.79
C GLY A 721 -24.00 29.33 -0.65
N PRO A 722 -22.94 30.16 -0.54
CA PRO A 722 -21.57 29.78 -0.90
C PRO A 722 -20.88 28.93 0.18
N LEU A 723 -20.57 27.67 -0.14
CA LEU A 723 -19.68 26.84 0.67
C LEU A 723 -18.21 27.10 0.31
N ALA A 724 -17.38 27.11 1.36
CA ALA A 724 -16.00 27.54 1.32
C ALA A 724 -15.08 26.62 0.50
N THR A 725 -13.89 27.12 0.18
CA THR A 725 -12.78 26.34 -0.38
C THR A 725 -12.28 25.30 0.63
N GLY A 726 -12.86 24.10 0.61
CA GLY A 726 -12.49 22.98 1.47
C GLY A 726 -11.08 22.45 1.20
N ASN A 727 -10.38 22.10 2.28
CA ASN A 727 -9.03 21.52 2.24
C ASN A 727 -9.05 20.09 1.66
N ARG A 728 -7.93 19.60 1.09
CA ARG A 728 -7.89 18.27 0.44
C ARG A 728 -8.22 17.15 1.42
N ASP A 729 -7.54 17.11 2.56
CA ASP A 729 -7.73 16.13 3.65
C ASP A 729 -9.20 16.04 4.11
N SER A 730 -9.93 17.16 4.03
CA SER A 730 -11.36 17.22 4.36
C SER A 730 -12.20 16.32 3.43
N ALA A 731 -11.73 16.04 2.21
CA ALA A 731 -12.43 15.25 1.20
C ALA A 731 -12.33 13.73 1.42
N VAL A 732 -11.15 13.14 1.73
CA VAL A 732 -11.11 11.72 2.11
C VAL A 732 -11.75 11.50 3.47
N LEU A 733 -11.57 12.43 4.42
CA LEU A 733 -12.28 12.33 5.70
C LEU A 733 -13.80 12.41 5.51
N ALA A 734 -14.30 13.27 4.61
CA ALA A 734 -15.71 13.26 4.22
C ALA A 734 -16.13 11.95 3.54
N ARG A 735 -15.27 11.36 2.68
CA ARG A 735 -15.55 10.07 2.05
C ARG A 735 -15.64 8.95 3.07
N ARG A 736 -14.68 8.83 3.99
CA ARG A 736 -14.68 7.85 5.09
C ARG A 736 -15.92 7.99 5.97
N ARG A 737 -16.27 9.23 6.34
CA ARG A 737 -17.52 9.53 7.05
C ARG A 737 -18.76 9.09 6.26
N ASN A 738 -18.79 9.26 4.94
CA ASN A 738 -19.90 8.81 4.10
C ASN A 738 -19.95 7.28 3.93
N GLU A 739 -18.80 6.59 3.87
CA GLU A 739 -18.71 5.13 3.87
C GLU A 739 -19.25 4.54 5.18
N VAL A 740 -18.93 5.14 6.34
CA VAL A 740 -19.49 4.77 7.65
C VAL A 740 -21.00 5.05 7.73
N LYS A 741 -21.48 6.17 7.16
CA LYS A 741 -22.93 6.44 7.03
C LYS A 741 -23.63 5.37 6.18
N ALA A 742 -22.99 4.90 5.11
CA ALA A 742 -23.53 3.84 4.26
C ALA A 742 -23.55 2.47 4.97
N ALA A 743 -22.53 2.16 5.78
CA ALA A 743 -22.51 0.97 6.63
C ALA A 743 -23.61 0.99 7.71
N PHE A 744 -23.79 2.14 8.38
CA PHE A 744 -24.92 2.36 9.30
C PHE A 744 -26.26 2.20 8.57
N GLN A 745 -26.43 2.78 7.38
CA GLN A 745 -27.67 2.66 6.62
C GLN A 745 -27.94 1.22 6.17
N HIS A 746 -26.91 0.47 5.76
CA HIS A 746 -27.01 -0.96 5.41
C HIS A 746 -27.58 -1.79 6.57
N ALA A 747 -26.99 -1.68 7.75
CA ALA A 747 -27.49 -2.38 8.94
C ALA A 747 -28.85 -1.86 9.39
N TRP A 748 -29.10 -0.55 9.28
CA TRP A 748 -30.40 0.03 9.62
C TRP A 748 -31.50 -0.47 8.68
N ASP A 749 -31.26 -0.56 7.38
CA ASP A 749 -32.25 -1.01 6.41
C ASP A 749 -32.61 -2.49 6.62
N GLY A 750 -31.63 -3.34 6.97
CA GLY A 750 -31.90 -4.72 7.36
C GLY A 750 -32.68 -4.82 8.68
N TYR A 751 -32.23 -4.13 9.72
CA TYR A 751 -32.95 -4.07 11.00
C TYR A 751 -34.39 -3.53 10.83
N ALA A 752 -34.56 -2.40 10.15
CA ALA A 752 -35.85 -1.75 9.92
C ALA A 752 -36.82 -2.60 9.07
N LYS A 753 -36.28 -3.47 8.20
CA LYS A 753 -37.07 -4.38 7.36
C LYS A 753 -37.46 -5.67 8.07
N HIS A 754 -36.57 -6.24 8.90
CA HIS A 754 -36.73 -7.57 9.49
C HIS A 754 -37.13 -7.55 10.98
N CYS A 755 -36.64 -6.56 11.73
CA CYS A 755 -36.63 -6.54 13.20
C CYS A 755 -37.05 -5.20 13.83
N PHE A 756 -37.70 -4.28 13.09
CA PHE A 756 -38.00 -2.95 13.63
C PHE A 756 -38.86 -3.00 14.90
N GLY A 757 -38.33 -2.46 15.99
CA GLY A 757 -38.97 -2.46 17.31
C GLY A 757 -38.67 -3.71 18.15
N LYS A 758 -37.79 -4.60 17.67
CA LYS A 758 -37.16 -5.67 18.45
C LYS A 758 -35.82 -5.20 19.00
N ASP A 759 -35.37 -5.82 20.08
CA ASP A 759 -34.15 -5.34 20.74
C ASP A 759 -32.89 -5.67 19.96
N THR A 760 -32.77 -6.92 19.49
CA THR A 760 -31.55 -7.48 18.90
C THR A 760 -31.85 -8.14 17.56
N MET A 761 -30.91 -8.06 16.61
CA MET A 761 -31.02 -8.66 15.28
C MET A 761 -30.04 -9.82 15.10
N HIS A 762 -30.48 -10.86 14.41
CA HIS A 762 -29.67 -11.99 13.98
C HIS A 762 -29.43 -11.86 12.45
N PRO A 763 -28.31 -11.23 12.02
CA PRO A 763 -28.11 -10.78 10.64
C PRO A 763 -27.75 -11.89 9.63
N VAL A 764 -27.60 -13.15 10.06
CA VAL A 764 -27.39 -14.31 9.19
C VAL A 764 -28.71 -15.02 8.90
N THR A 765 -29.55 -15.24 9.91
CA THR A 765 -30.88 -15.86 9.75
C THR A 765 -32.02 -14.86 9.48
N ASN A 766 -31.79 -13.58 9.75
CA ASN A 766 -32.79 -12.49 9.75
C ASN A 766 -33.93 -12.68 10.77
N THR A 767 -33.64 -13.32 11.91
CA THR A 767 -34.53 -13.35 13.08
C THR A 767 -34.18 -12.24 14.08
N CYS A 768 -34.97 -12.13 15.15
CA CYS A 768 -34.87 -11.04 16.13
C CYS A 768 -35.23 -11.56 17.53
N ASP A 769 -34.52 -11.08 18.55
CA ASP A 769 -34.77 -11.39 19.96
C ASP A 769 -35.09 -10.12 20.79
N ASP A 770 -35.76 -10.31 21.93
CA ASP A 770 -36.20 -9.27 22.86
C ASP A 770 -35.53 -9.43 24.25
N GLU A 771 -34.20 -9.41 24.27
CA GLU A 771 -33.39 -9.62 25.48
C GLU A 771 -33.36 -8.41 26.43
N PHE A 772 -33.84 -7.24 25.99
CA PHE A 772 -33.92 -5.99 26.76
C PHE A 772 -35.38 -5.59 27.08
N GLY A 773 -36.31 -6.56 27.06
CA GLY A 773 -37.72 -6.37 27.41
C GLY A 773 -38.65 -6.05 26.24
N GLY A 774 -38.16 -6.06 25.00
CA GLY A 774 -38.94 -5.84 23.78
C GLY A 774 -39.31 -4.37 23.55
N TRP A 775 -38.41 -3.46 23.92
CA TRP A 775 -38.60 -2.00 23.78
C TRP A 775 -37.92 -1.40 22.55
N GLY A 776 -37.20 -2.22 21.79
CA GLY A 776 -36.49 -1.80 20.59
C GLY A 776 -35.13 -1.17 20.90
N ALA A 777 -34.32 -1.82 21.74
CA ALA A 777 -32.97 -1.35 22.12
C ALA A 777 -32.15 -0.86 20.91
N THR A 778 -32.03 -1.67 19.85
CA THR A 778 -31.36 -1.27 18.59
C THR A 778 -31.91 0.02 17.98
N ALA A 779 -33.23 0.28 18.03
CA ALA A 779 -33.79 1.54 17.54
C ALA A 779 -33.44 2.73 18.45
N ILE A 780 -33.44 2.54 19.77
CA ILE A 780 -33.10 3.57 20.75
C ILE A 780 -31.62 3.97 20.64
N ASP A 781 -30.73 2.98 20.62
CA ASP A 781 -29.27 3.21 20.64
C ASP A 781 -28.79 3.86 19.34
N SER A 782 -29.39 3.47 18.20
CA SER A 782 -29.18 4.08 16.88
C SER A 782 -29.50 5.58 16.83
N LEU A 783 -30.35 6.10 17.72
CA LEU A 783 -30.87 7.48 17.64
C LEU A 783 -29.73 8.50 17.62
N THR A 784 -28.83 8.46 18.60
CA THR A 784 -27.76 9.47 18.73
C THR A 784 -26.77 9.46 17.56
N THR A 785 -26.47 8.29 17.01
CA THR A 785 -25.64 8.14 15.82
C THR A 785 -26.34 8.68 14.58
N ALA A 786 -27.63 8.35 14.38
CA ALA A 786 -28.43 8.89 13.29
C ALA A 786 -28.51 10.44 13.32
N ILE A 787 -28.60 11.03 14.52
CA ILE A 787 -28.56 12.48 14.74
C ILE A 787 -27.21 13.06 14.33
N MET A 788 -26.09 12.52 14.82
CA MET A 788 -24.74 12.95 14.42
C MET A 788 -24.46 12.78 12.92
N PHE A 789 -25.16 11.84 12.29
CA PHE A 789 -25.05 11.55 10.87
C PHE A 789 -25.96 12.44 10.01
N ASN A 790 -26.81 13.29 10.62
CA ASN A 790 -27.87 14.06 9.96
C ASN A 790 -28.80 13.18 9.11
N ASN A 791 -29.21 12.04 9.65
CA ASN A 791 -30.11 11.09 8.99
C ASN A 791 -31.57 11.30 9.45
N ASP A 792 -32.16 12.41 9.02
CA ASP A 792 -33.50 12.85 9.45
C ASP A 792 -34.60 11.77 9.26
N ALA A 793 -34.48 10.92 8.23
CA ALA A 793 -35.43 9.85 7.97
C ALA A 793 -35.42 8.79 9.09
N VAL A 794 -34.24 8.32 9.48
CA VAL A 794 -34.04 7.35 10.57
C VAL A 794 -34.40 7.98 11.92
N VAL A 795 -34.00 9.24 12.16
CA VAL A 795 -34.35 9.97 13.38
C VAL A 795 -35.87 10.10 13.54
N LEU A 796 -36.60 10.50 12.50
CA LEU A 796 -38.06 10.60 12.54
C LEU A 796 -38.75 9.24 12.68
N GLN A 797 -38.18 8.17 12.11
CA GLN A 797 -38.69 6.80 12.27
C GLN A 797 -38.56 6.35 13.74
N ILE A 798 -37.38 6.56 14.36
CA ILE A 798 -37.12 6.20 15.75
C ILE A 798 -37.98 7.03 16.71
N LEU A 799 -38.04 8.35 16.55
CA LEU A 799 -38.84 9.22 17.45
C LEU A 799 -40.33 8.89 17.42
N ARG A 800 -40.88 8.55 16.24
CA ARG A 800 -42.27 8.07 16.12
C ARG A 800 -42.48 6.72 16.78
N PHE A 801 -41.49 5.82 16.72
CA PHE A 801 -41.54 4.55 17.42
C PHE A 801 -41.48 4.74 18.94
N ILE A 802 -40.54 5.53 19.46
CA ILE A 802 -40.43 5.87 20.90
C ILE A 802 -41.74 6.47 21.42
N ALA A 803 -42.42 7.32 20.65
CA ALA A 803 -43.73 7.85 21.01
C ALA A 803 -44.86 6.80 21.16
N THR A 804 -44.64 5.56 20.69
CA THR A 804 -45.56 4.42 20.82
C THR A 804 -45.11 3.34 21.81
N VAL A 805 -43.87 3.39 22.31
CA VAL A 805 -43.37 2.44 23.31
C VAL A 805 -44.10 2.62 24.64
N ASP A 806 -44.34 1.54 25.37
CA ASP A 806 -44.93 1.60 26.71
C ASP A 806 -43.97 0.97 27.72
N PHE A 807 -43.06 1.79 28.27
CA PHE A 807 -42.08 1.39 29.28
C PHE A 807 -42.71 0.92 30.60
N THR A 808 -44.03 1.08 30.80
CA THR A 808 -44.75 0.50 31.95
C THR A 808 -45.13 -0.97 31.75
N LYS A 809 -44.79 -1.57 30.60
CA LYS A 809 -45.04 -2.97 30.28
C LYS A 809 -43.79 -3.62 29.68
N SER A 810 -43.60 -4.92 29.89
CA SER A 810 -42.68 -5.74 29.10
C SER A 810 -43.47 -6.53 28.03
N PRO A 811 -43.38 -6.16 26.74
CA PRO A 811 -43.97 -6.92 25.64
C PRO A 811 -43.59 -8.40 25.53
N SER A 812 -42.39 -8.79 25.99
CA SER A 812 -41.78 -10.10 25.72
C SER A 812 -41.84 -11.10 26.89
N ALA A 813 -42.43 -10.73 28.03
CA ALA A 813 -42.41 -11.49 29.29
C ALA A 813 -41.01 -11.76 29.90
N THR A 814 -39.95 -11.23 29.30
CA THR A 814 -38.63 -11.09 29.93
C THR A 814 -38.60 -9.85 30.83
N SER A 815 -37.94 -9.94 31.99
CA SER A 815 -37.66 -8.77 32.83
C SER A 815 -36.71 -7.81 32.11
N ALA A 816 -36.82 -6.51 32.37
CA ALA A 816 -35.89 -5.53 31.81
C ALA A 816 -34.68 -5.33 32.75
N PRO A 817 -33.47 -5.08 32.21
CA PRO A 817 -32.32 -4.76 33.04
C PRO A 817 -32.49 -3.38 33.68
N CYS A 818 -31.93 -3.20 34.87
CA CYS A 818 -32.06 -1.95 35.61
C CYS A 818 -31.20 -0.80 35.08
N SER A 819 -30.27 -1.09 34.15
CA SER A 819 -29.55 -0.11 33.35
C SER A 819 -30.39 0.24 32.11
N PRO A 820 -30.81 1.52 31.93
CA PRO A 820 -31.64 1.91 30.78
C PRO A 820 -30.84 1.90 29.46
N PRO A 821 -31.45 1.57 28.31
CA PRO A 821 -30.93 1.99 27.02
C PRO A 821 -30.99 3.53 26.93
N THR A 822 -29.83 4.17 26.79
CA THR A 822 -29.66 5.58 27.16
C THR A 822 -30.01 6.57 26.06
N THR A 823 -31.30 6.92 25.94
CA THR A 823 -31.68 8.10 25.15
C THR A 823 -31.08 9.38 25.74
N SER A 824 -30.07 9.97 25.10
CA SER A 824 -29.63 11.33 25.43
C SER A 824 -30.64 12.35 24.90
N SER A 825 -31.35 13.02 25.81
CA SER A 825 -32.23 14.16 25.50
C SER A 825 -31.50 15.43 25.07
N THR A 826 -30.17 15.38 25.04
CA THR A 826 -29.34 16.57 24.87
C THR A 826 -28.58 16.61 23.56
N ALA A 827 -28.55 15.54 22.75
CA ALA A 827 -27.67 15.43 21.57
C ALA A 827 -27.52 16.72 20.74
N PRO A 828 -26.32 17.03 20.25
CA PRO A 828 -25.99 18.34 19.68
C PRO A 828 -26.63 18.51 18.29
N SER A 829 -27.84 19.07 18.22
CA SER A 829 -28.32 19.86 17.08
C SER A 829 -29.74 20.42 17.27
N ALA A 830 -29.95 21.66 16.82
CA ALA A 830 -31.26 22.32 16.69
C ALA A 830 -32.15 21.73 15.57
N HIS A 831 -31.98 20.45 15.26
CA HIS A 831 -32.61 19.73 14.14
C HIS A 831 -33.49 18.56 14.65
N LEU A 832 -33.20 18.09 15.87
CA LEU A 832 -33.62 16.83 16.51
C LEU A 832 -35.06 16.40 16.28
N ALA A 833 -35.98 17.35 16.30
CA ALA A 833 -37.15 17.36 15.44
C ALA A 833 -37.61 18.81 15.35
N ARG A 834 -37.97 19.31 14.17
CA ARG A 834 -38.76 20.56 14.08
C ARG A 834 -40.14 20.38 14.71
N ASP A 835 -40.61 19.13 14.74
CA ASP A 835 -41.79 18.67 15.43
C ASP A 835 -41.57 18.69 16.95
N GLU A 836 -42.23 19.63 17.63
CA GLU A 836 -42.17 19.81 19.07
C GLU A 836 -42.79 18.64 19.84
N ALA A 837 -43.88 18.05 19.30
CA ALA A 837 -44.58 16.96 19.96
C ALA A 837 -43.75 15.67 20.04
N LEU A 838 -42.90 15.40 19.04
CA LEU A 838 -41.97 14.26 19.08
C LEU A 838 -40.86 14.45 20.12
N ARG A 839 -40.39 15.68 20.36
CA ARG A 839 -39.42 15.98 21.43
C ARG A 839 -40.06 15.83 22.80
N ASP A 840 -41.26 16.39 22.98
CA ASP A 840 -42.00 16.30 24.23
C ASP A 840 -42.34 14.84 24.56
N SER A 841 -42.75 14.04 23.57
CA SER A 841 -42.97 12.61 23.73
C SER A 841 -41.69 11.88 24.15
N LEU A 842 -40.53 12.19 23.57
CA LEU A 842 -39.25 11.62 23.99
C LEU A 842 -38.95 11.92 25.48
N TYR A 843 -39.20 13.16 25.94
CA TYR A 843 -39.05 13.53 27.35
C TYR A 843 -40.04 12.77 28.27
N GLN A 844 -41.29 12.58 27.86
CA GLN A 844 -42.26 11.79 28.64
C GLN A 844 -41.85 10.32 28.74
N GLN A 845 -41.27 9.74 27.69
CA GLN A 845 -40.82 8.36 27.72
C GLN A 845 -39.58 8.15 28.60
N MET A 846 -38.65 9.11 28.63
CA MET A 846 -37.54 9.11 29.59
C MET A 846 -38.03 9.16 31.05
N LEU A 847 -39.11 9.90 31.32
CA LEU A 847 -39.77 9.93 32.63
C LEU A 847 -40.37 8.55 32.96
N HIS A 848 -41.18 7.98 32.06
CA HIS A 848 -41.79 6.67 32.26
C HIS A 848 -40.75 5.56 32.51
N LEU A 849 -39.67 5.53 31.71
CA LEU A 849 -38.56 4.59 31.90
C LEU A 849 -37.83 4.84 33.23
N GLY A 850 -37.52 6.09 33.56
CA GLY A 850 -36.87 6.42 34.82
C GLY A 850 -37.69 6.01 36.05
N ASP A 851 -38.99 6.28 36.04
CA ASP A 851 -39.92 5.89 37.10
C ASP A 851 -40.01 4.37 37.25
N ALA A 852 -40.19 3.66 36.13
CA ALA A 852 -40.16 2.20 36.02
C ALA A 852 -38.90 1.59 36.66
N LEU A 853 -37.72 2.16 36.38
CA LEU A 853 -36.44 1.67 36.91
C LEU A 853 -36.21 2.03 38.39
N THR A 854 -36.88 3.04 38.96
CA THR A 854 -36.68 3.39 40.39
C THR A 854 -37.06 2.26 41.36
N CYS A 855 -37.90 1.32 40.93
CA CYS A 855 -38.25 0.10 41.67
C CYS A 855 -37.02 -0.76 42.03
N ALA A 856 -35.99 -0.78 41.16
CA ALA A 856 -34.73 -1.48 41.41
C ALA A 856 -34.03 -1.04 42.70
N PHE A 857 -34.18 0.24 43.08
CA PHE A 857 -33.55 0.90 44.22
C PHE A 857 -34.34 0.78 45.52
N ASN A 858 -35.41 -0.03 45.55
CA ASN A 858 -36.23 -0.25 46.73
C ASN A 858 -35.65 -1.39 47.59
N THR A 859 -34.35 -1.28 47.88
CA THR A 859 -33.55 -2.22 48.66
C THR A 859 -33.11 -1.57 49.99
N PRO A 860 -32.70 -2.36 51.02
CA PRO A 860 -32.38 -1.78 52.32
C PRO A 860 -31.15 -0.84 52.28
N SER A 861 -30.14 -1.16 51.48
CA SER A 861 -28.97 -0.29 51.27
C SER A 861 -29.26 0.87 50.30
N GLY A 862 -30.11 0.64 49.30
CA GLY A 862 -30.27 1.50 48.11
C GLY A 862 -29.48 1.02 46.89
N VAL A 863 -28.59 0.03 47.03
CA VAL A 863 -27.94 -0.67 45.90
C VAL A 863 -29.02 -1.35 45.05
N PRO A 864 -29.06 -1.13 43.73
CA PRO A 864 -30.10 -1.69 42.87
C PRO A 864 -30.01 -3.21 42.72
N ARG A 865 -31.17 -3.82 42.43
CA ARG A 865 -31.27 -5.17 41.83
C ARG A 865 -30.91 -5.11 40.34
N ASN A 866 -30.56 -6.24 39.71
CA ASN A 866 -30.14 -6.26 38.30
C ASN A 866 -31.32 -6.19 37.34
N TRP A 867 -32.46 -6.77 37.71
CA TRP A 867 -33.65 -6.88 36.87
C TRP A 867 -34.90 -6.37 37.56
N VAL A 868 -35.76 -5.73 36.77
CA VAL A 868 -37.07 -5.20 37.19
C VAL A 868 -38.16 -5.56 36.18
N ASP A 869 -39.33 -5.94 36.68
CA ASP A 869 -40.59 -5.88 35.95
C ASP A 869 -41.23 -4.52 36.28
N PRO A 870 -41.29 -3.58 35.33
CA PRO A 870 -41.80 -2.24 35.57
C PRO A 870 -43.33 -2.16 35.67
N ALA A 871 -44.05 -3.18 35.18
CA ALA A 871 -45.51 -3.25 35.31
C ALA A 871 -45.91 -3.63 36.73
N ALA A 872 -45.18 -4.58 37.33
CA ALA A 872 -45.44 -5.08 38.68
C ALA A 872 -44.61 -4.37 39.78
N CYS A 873 -43.61 -3.56 39.40
CA CYS A 873 -42.58 -3.02 40.31
C CYS A 873 -41.86 -4.13 41.12
N THR A 874 -41.80 -5.35 40.56
CA THR A 874 -41.10 -6.49 41.16
C THR A 874 -39.68 -6.59 40.63
N THR A 875 -38.76 -7.12 41.41
CA THR A 875 -37.34 -7.26 41.05
C THR A 875 -36.88 -8.70 41.27
N ASP A 876 -35.71 -9.05 40.72
CA ASP A 876 -35.08 -10.36 40.95
C ASP A 876 -34.84 -10.68 42.44
N THR A 877 -34.39 -11.90 42.76
CA THR A 877 -34.04 -12.30 44.13
C THR A 877 -32.54 -12.21 44.43
N GLY A 878 -31.80 -11.41 43.66
CA GLY A 878 -30.36 -11.20 43.81
C GLY A 878 -30.00 -10.65 45.19
N THR A 879 -28.89 -11.16 45.74
CA THR A 879 -28.31 -10.72 47.03
C THR A 879 -27.15 -9.75 46.86
N SER A 880 -26.56 -9.69 45.67
CA SER A 880 -25.49 -8.78 45.26
C SER A 880 -25.75 -8.22 43.85
N ASN A 881 -25.10 -7.10 43.55
CA ASN A 881 -24.98 -6.53 42.21
C ASN A 881 -23.47 -6.39 41.89
N THR A 882 -23.15 -6.31 40.61
CA THR A 882 -21.82 -6.00 40.09
C THR A 882 -21.40 -4.56 40.43
N LEU A 883 -20.10 -4.27 40.40
CA LEU A 883 -19.57 -2.92 40.61
C LEU A 883 -20.03 -1.97 39.48
N ALA A 884 -19.93 -2.40 38.22
CA ALA A 884 -20.44 -1.69 37.05
C ALA A 884 -21.95 -1.41 37.13
N GLY A 885 -22.77 -2.43 37.42
CA GLY A 885 -24.24 -2.31 37.56
C GLY A 885 -24.73 -1.43 38.72
N VAL A 886 -23.81 -0.90 39.55
CA VAL A 886 -24.09 0.08 40.60
C VAL A 886 -23.44 1.44 40.30
N GLY A 887 -22.22 1.45 39.77
CA GLY A 887 -21.47 2.67 39.44
C GLY A 887 -21.89 3.36 38.13
N SER A 888 -22.54 2.64 37.21
CA SER A 888 -22.71 3.10 35.83
C SER A 888 -24.10 3.65 35.51
N MET A 889 -24.63 4.48 36.41
CA MET A 889 -25.89 5.19 36.16
C MET A 889 -25.92 6.67 36.56
N ILE A 890 -24.85 7.17 37.19
CA ILE A 890 -24.90 8.50 37.81
C ILE A 890 -25.11 9.61 36.79
N LEU A 891 -24.56 9.47 35.58
CA LEU A 891 -24.71 10.44 34.48
C LEU A 891 -26.16 10.55 34.00
N GLU A 892 -26.80 9.41 33.79
CA GLU A 892 -28.15 9.23 33.28
C GLU A 892 -29.16 9.77 34.29
N PHE A 893 -29.07 9.30 35.55
CA PHE A 893 -30.03 9.66 36.60
C PHE A 893 -29.84 11.11 37.04
N MET A 894 -28.62 11.64 37.04
CA MET A 894 -28.38 13.08 37.23
C MET A 894 -28.93 13.92 36.06
N THR A 895 -28.78 13.45 34.82
CA THR A 895 -29.35 14.14 33.65
C THR A 895 -30.87 14.12 33.72
N LEU A 896 -31.48 12.98 34.01
CA LEU A 896 -32.93 12.84 34.13
C LEU A 896 -33.46 13.76 35.22
N SER A 897 -32.86 13.79 36.41
CA SER A 897 -33.23 14.73 37.47
C SER A 897 -33.08 16.20 37.07
N ARG A 898 -32.08 16.54 36.25
CA ARG A 898 -31.85 17.91 35.78
C ARG A 898 -32.89 18.34 34.74
N ILE A 899 -33.23 17.50 33.77
CA ILE A 899 -34.18 17.85 32.69
C ILE A 899 -35.65 17.82 33.18
N THR A 900 -35.97 16.96 34.15
CA THR A 900 -37.31 16.83 34.73
C THR A 900 -37.55 17.76 35.92
N ASN A 901 -36.48 18.38 36.44
CA ASN A 901 -36.46 19.09 37.73
C ASN A 901 -36.91 18.24 38.94
N HIS A 902 -36.84 16.89 38.82
CA HIS A 902 -37.27 15.95 39.85
C HIS A 902 -36.08 15.22 40.46
N ARG A 903 -35.77 15.49 41.74
CA ARG A 903 -34.51 15.04 42.39
C ARG A 903 -34.40 13.54 42.65
N LEU A 904 -35.50 12.80 42.59
CA LEU A 904 -35.57 11.38 42.96
C LEU A 904 -34.48 10.54 42.30
N TYR A 905 -34.30 10.64 40.98
CA TYR A 905 -33.36 9.80 40.23
C TYR A 905 -31.91 10.03 40.70
N ALA A 906 -31.47 11.29 40.75
CA ALA A 906 -30.18 11.67 41.30
C ALA A 906 -29.97 11.20 42.74
N GLU A 907 -30.99 11.26 43.60
CA GLU A 907 -30.92 10.79 44.98
C GLU A 907 -30.82 9.26 45.08
N LYS A 908 -31.52 8.52 44.21
CA LYS A 908 -31.43 7.05 44.12
C LYS A 908 -30.03 6.59 43.68
N ALA A 909 -29.50 7.14 42.59
CA ALA A 909 -28.17 6.80 42.07
C ALA A 909 -27.06 7.13 43.09
N LYS A 910 -27.05 8.37 43.62
CA LYS A 910 -26.07 8.78 44.63
C LYS A 910 -26.11 7.95 45.91
N ARG A 911 -27.28 7.48 46.33
CA ARG A 911 -27.41 6.61 47.51
C ARG A 911 -26.78 5.23 47.26
N ALA A 912 -26.90 4.69 46.05
CA ALA A 912 -26.28 3.42 45.69
C ALA A 912 -24.74 3.56 45.61
N GLU A 913 -24.27 4.59 44.91
CA GLU A 913 -22.86 4.85 44.65
C GLU A 913 -22.09 5.34 45.89
N ALA A 914 -22.76 5.91 46.89
CA ALA A 914 -22.15 6.28 48.17
C ALA A 914 -21.46 5.09 48.88
N HIS A 915 -21.94 3.85 48.68
CA HIS A 915 -21.27 2.65 49.21
C HIS A 915 -19.99 2.30 48.44
N LEU A 916 -19.82 2.79 47.20
CA LEU A 916 -18.61 2.63 46.40
C LEU A 916 -17.59 3.74 46.68
N LEU A 917 -18.05 4.97 46.96
CA LEU A 917 -17.18 6.09 47.34
C LEU A 917 -16.63 5.97 48.76
N SER A 918 -17.28 5.19 49.61
CA SER A 918 -16.94 4.99 51.02
C SER A 918 -17.35 3.59 51.47
N PRO A 919 -16.62 2.55 51.03
CA PRO A 919 -16.95 1.16 51.34
C PRO A 919 -16.92 0.89 52.85
N LYS A 920 -17.88 0.08 53.31
CA LYS A 920 -18.03 -0.26 54.75
C LYS A 920 -16.91 -1.15 55.29
N ASN A 921 -16.33 -1.95 54.41
CA ASN A 921 -15.26 -2.91 54.65
C ASN A 921 -14.07 -2.57 53.73
N PRO A 922 -13.38 -1.44 53.95
CA PRO A 922 -12.31 -0.96 53.07
C PRO A 922 -11.09 -1.89 53.04
N ASP A 923 -10.94 -2.77 54.05
CA ASP A 923 -9.89 -3.81 54.08
C ASP A 923 -10.04 -4.85 52.95
N MET A 924 -11.20 -4.92 52.28
CA MET A 924 -11.43 -5.73 51.06
C MET A 924 -10.85 -5.11 49.78
N LEU A 925 -10.31 -3.89 49.83
CA LEU A 925 -9.68 -3.25 48.67
C LEU A 925 -8.24 -3.77 48.53
N PRO A 926 -7.88 -4.54 47.48
CA PRO A 926 -6.52 -5.09 47.35
C PRO A 926 -5.43 -4.02 47.34
N TRP A 927 -5.75 -2.88 46.75
CA TRP A 927 -4.96 -1.65 46.72
C TRP A 927 -5.91 -0.44 46.81
N PRO A 928 -5.43 0.74 47.23
CA PRO A 928 -6.27 1.94 47.31
C PRO A 928 -7.03 2.22 46.00
N GLY A 929 -8.35 2.32 46.08
CA GLY A 929 -9.22 2.57 44.93
C GLY A 929 -9.49 1.37 44.01
N LEU A 930 -8.88 0.20 44.23
CA LEU A 930 -9.17 -1.01 43.45
C LEU A 930 -10.12 -1.94 44.21
N TYR A 931 -11.17 -2.40 43.53
CA TYR A 931 -12.34 -3.06 44.12
C TYR A 931 -12.43 -4.53 43.66
N GLY A 932 -13.22 -5.32 44.39
CA GLY A 932 -13.79 -6.56 43.86
C GLY A 932 -14.98 -6.31 42.94
N SER A 933 -15.49 -7.36 42.31
CA SER A 933 -16.53 -7.27 41.29
C SER A 933 -17.94 -7.12 41.83
N PHE A 934 -18.22 -7.48 43.10
CA PHE A 934 -19.58 -7.51 43.65
C PHE A 934 -19.76 -6.76 44.97
N ILE A 935 -20.95 -6.17 45.13
CA ILE A 935 -21.44 -5.46 46.31
C ILE A 935 -22.79 -6.01 46.78
N ALA A 936 -22.99 -6.13 48.10
CA ALA A 936 -24.21 -6.66 48.70
C ALA A 936 -25.40 -5.70 48.57
N ILE A 937 -26.52 -6.18 48.05
CA ILE A 937 -27.79 -5.42 47.97
C ILE A 937 -28.35 -5.11 49.36
N LYS A 938 -28.09 -5.97 50.35
CA LYS A 938 -28.61 -5.83 51.72
C LYS A 938 -28.07 -4.59 52.42
N ASP A 939 -26.78 -4.34 52.37
CA ASP A 939 -26.11 -3.32 53.19
C ASP A 939 -25.01 -2.53 52.48
N GLY A 940 -24.65 -2.84 51.24
CA GLY A 940 -23.59 -2.15 50.50
C GLY A 940 -22.16 -2.58 50.89
N ALA A 941 -21.98 -3.72 51.57
CA ALA A 941 -20.64 -4.27 51.81
C ALA A 941 -20.06 -4.91 50.53
N LEU A 942 -18.77 -4.71 50.29
CA LEU A 942 -18.02 -5.43 49.23
C LEU A 942 -18.05 -6.93 49.53
N GLN A 943 -18.18 -7.78 48.50
CA GLN A 943 -18.37 -9.23 48.65
C GLN A 943 -17.15 -10.07 48.30
N ASP A 944 -16.23 -9.50 47.52
CA ASP A 944 -15.03 -10.19 47.04
C ASP A 944 -13.88 -9.21 46.83
N GLU A 945 -12.71 -9.76 46.53
CA GLU A 945 -11.48 -9.04 46.21
C GLU A 945 -11.03 -9.31 44.76
N LYS A 946 -11.91 -9.86 43.91
CA LYS A 946 -11.61 -10.25 42.53
C LYS A 946 -12.13 -9.17 41.57
N GLY A 947 -11.23 -8.45 40.90
CA GLY A 947 -11.61 -7.37 40.01
C GLY A 947 -10.79 -7.33 38.73
N SER A 948 -11.12 -6.36 37.88
CA SER A 948 -10.38 -5.99 36.68
C SER A 948 -10.75 -4.58 36.23
N TRP A 949 -10.09 -4.11 35.18
CA TRP A 949 -10.59 -3.01 34.35
C TRP A 949 -11.54 -3.50 33.24
N GLY A 950 -11.97 -4.76 33.26
CA GLY A 950 -12.91 -5.34 32.32
C GLY A 950 -14.24 -5.69 32.97
N ALA A 951 -14.83 -6.79 32.52
CA ALA A 951 -16.19 -7.19 32.85
C ALA A 951 -16.53 -7.04 34.34
N LEU A 952 -17.76 -6.56 34.61
CA LEU A 952 -18.37 -6.38 35.94
C LEU A 952 -17.86 -5.16 36.74
N ALA A 953 -16.82 -4.46 36.29
CA ALA A 953 -16.16 -3.38 37.04
C ALA A 953 -15.69 -2.19 36.19
N ASP A 954 -15.30 -2.43 34.95
CA ASP A 954 -15.06 -1.46 33.86
C ASP A 954 -15.75 -0.10 34.02
N SER A 955 -17.07 -0.04 33.77
CA SER A 955 -17.80 1.21 33.60
C SER A 955 -18.01 1.99 34.91
N PHE A 956 -17.67 1.42 36.08
CA PHE A 956 -17.57 2.16 37.35
C PHE A 956 -16.33 3.08 37.34
N TYR A 957 -15.16 2.55 36.98
CA TYR A 957 -13.93 3.36 36.86
C TYR A 957 -14.04 4.42 35.77
N GLU A 958 -14.80 4.12 34.72
CA GLU A 958 -15.18 5.08 33.69
C GLU A 958 -16.03 6.25 34.25
N TYR A 959 -17.06 5.92 35.04
CA TYR A 959 -18.02 6.91 35.54
C TYR A 959 -17.49 7.78 36.68
N LEU A 960 -16.52 7.30 37.47
CA LEU A 960 -15.84 8.17 38.44
C LEU A 960 -15.21 9.41 37.77
N LEU A 961 -14.58 9.23 36.60
CA LEU A 961 -14.03 10.34 35.83
C LEU A 961 -15.12 11.11 35.08
N LYS A 962 -16.01 10.41 34.38
CA LYS A 962 -17.05 11.05 33.55
C LYS A 962 -18.06 11.86 34.39
N ALA A 963 -18.35 11.46 35.63
CA ALA A 963 -19.16 12.24 36.57
C ALA A 963 -18.50 13.58 36.96
N TYR A 964 -17.18 13.58 37.18
CA TYR A 964 -16.42 14.82 37.37
C TYR A 964 -16.47 15.75 36.14
N ILE A 965 -16.45 15.19 34.93
CA ILE A 965 -16.60 15.98 33.71
C ILE A 965 -18.03 16.53 33.58
N TYR A 966 -19.05 15.76 33.98
CA TYR A 966 -20.45 16.17 33.96
C TYR A 966 -20.76 17.34 34.92
N ASP A 967 -20.25 17.31 36.14
CA ASP A 967 -20.32 18.44 37.08
C ASP A 967 -19.10 18.50 38.02
N SER A 968 -18.07 19.22 37.58
CA SER A 968 -16.80 19.37 38.28
C SER A 968 -16.90 20.08 39.64
N ALA A 969 -17.99 20.82 39.90
CA ALA A 969 -18.24 21.46 41.18
C ALA A 969 -18.85 20.50 42.21
N GLN A 970 -19.49 19.41 41.74
CA GLN A 970 -20.17 18.43 42.59
C GLN A 970 -19.38 17.14 42.80
N PHE A 971 -18.67 16.65 41.77
CA PHE A 971 -18.10 15.31 41.74
C PHE A 971 -16.58 15.26 41.98
N GLY A 972 -16.02 16.24 42.71
CA GLY A 972 -14.58 16.29 43.04
C GLY A 972 -14.06 15.02 43.75
N ALA A 973 -14.85 14.46 44.68
CA ALA A 973 -14.48 13.21 45.37
C ALA A 973 -14.41 11.99 44.43
N TYR A 974 -15.14 12.01 43.32
CA TYR A 974 -15.14 10.91 42.33
C TYR A 974 -13.84 10.96 41.53
N LEU A 975 -13.40 12.17 41.15
CA LEU A 975 -12.09 12.39 40.53
C LEU A 975 -10.95 11.94 41.45
N ASP A 976 -11.03 12.21 42.76
CA ASP A 976 -9.97 11.82 43.69
C ASP A 976 -9.92 10.30 43.89
N LEU A 977 -11.07 9.62 43.95
CA LEU A 977 -11.11 8.15 43.91
C LEU A 977 -10.60 7.60 42.58
N TRP A 978 -10.95 8.22 41.45
CA TRP A 978 -10.45 7.84 40.13
C TRP A 978 -8.92 7.97 40.04
N LYS A 979 -8.35 9.09 40.47
CA LYS A 979 -6.89 9.29 40.53
C LYS A 979 -6.20 8.23 41.40
N THR A 980 -6.80 7.88 42.54
CA THR A 980 -6.29 6.83 43.43
C THR A 980 -6.32 5.46 42.74
N SER A 981 -7.40 5.15 42.04
CA SER A 981 -7.57 3.92 41.25
C SER A 981 -6.56 3.85 40.09
N ALA A 982 -6.37 4.97 39.39
CA ALA A 982 -5.42 5.11 38.28
C ALA A 982 -3.96 4.94 38.74
N ASP A 983 -3.57 5.58 39.84
CA ASP A 983 -2.23 5.46 40.44
C ASP A 983 -1.95 4.02 40.93
N SER A 984 -2.90 3.39 41.63
CA SER A 984 -2.79 1.98 42.03
C SER A 984 -2.71 1.04 40.83
N THR A 985 -3.44 1.33 39.75
CA THR A 985 -3.39 0.53 38.51
C THR A 985 -2.01 0.58 37.88
N ILE A 986 -1.44 1.79 37.71
CA ILE A 986 -0.11 1.99 37.13
C ILE A 986 0.97 1.31 37.99
N ARG A 987 0.84 1.35 39.32
CA ARG A 987 1.86 0.80 40.25
C ARG A 987 1.78 -0.70 40.48
N TYR A 988 0.58 -1.28 40.50
CA TYR A 988 0.36 -2.62 41.03
C TYR A 988 -0.37 -3.58 40.09
N VAL A 989 -1.10 -3.08 39.09
CA VAL A 989 -1.88 -3.91 38.14
C VAL A 989 -1.16 -4.03 36.80
N ALA A 990 -0.71 -2.89 36.25
CA ALA A 990 -0.07 -2.80 34.94
C ALA A 990 0.99 -3.89 34.72
N SER A 991 0.98 -4.47 33.53
CA SER A 991 1.80 -5.62 33.18
C SER A 991 2.31 -5.53 31.74
N HIS A 992 3.49 -6.10 31.53
CA HIS A 992 4.23 -6.06 30.26
C HIS A 992 4.59 -7.49 29.85
N PRO A 993 4.18 -7.99 28.66
CA PRO A 993 4.53 -9.33 28.22
C PRO A 993 6.03 -9.53 28.07
N TYR A 994 6.51 -10.75 28.31
CA TYR A 994 7.92 -11.09 28.20
C TYR A 994 8.47 -10.75 26.80
N GLY A 995 9.58 -10.02 26.76
CA GLY A 995 10.18 -9.52 25.52
C GLY A 995 9.47 -8.34 24.85
N HIS A 996 8.38 -7.83 25.44
CA HIS A 996 7.61 -6.68 24.97
C HIS A 996 7.41 -5.62 26.08
N PRO A 997 8.49 -5.01 26.62
CA PRO A 997 8.40 -3.96 27.64
C PRO A 997 7.72 -2.68 27.15
N GLU A 998 7.54 -2.52 25.84
CA GLU A 998 6.83 -1.40 25.21
C GLU A 998 5.29 -1.58 25.19
N TRP A 999 4.77 -2.72 25.66
CA TRP A 999 3.33 -3.02 25.68
C TRP A 999 2.78 -3.02 27.10
N THR A 1000 1.59 -2.46 27.29
CA THR A 1000 0.91 -2.35 28.59
C THR A 1000 -0.45 -3.03 28.52
N LEU A 1001 -0.68 -3.98 29.43
CA LEU A 1001 -1.93 -4.71 29.61
C LEU A 1001 -2.41 -4.60 31.06
N LEU A 1002 -3.72 -4.79 31.26
CA LEU A 1002 -4.39 -4.69 32.57
C LEU A 1002 -4.95 -6.07 32.96
N PRO A 1003 -4.22 -6.87 33.77
CA PRO A 1003 -4.67 -8.18 34.22
C PRO A 1003 -5.83 -8.09 35.22
N TYR A 1004 -6.62 -9.17 35.32
CA TYR A 1004 -7.48 -9.39 36.49
C TYR A 1004 -6.64 -9.50 37.77
N TRP A 1005 -7.26 -9.20 38.92
CA TRP A 1005 -6.69 -9.46 40.23
C TRP A 1005 -7.63 -10.31 41.09
N GLN A 1006 -7.08 -10.99 42.09
CA GLN A 1006 -7.82 -11.55 43.23
C GLN A 1006 -6.98 -11.34 44.49
N GLY A 1007 -7.46 -10.49 45.39
CA GLY A 1007 -6.59 -9.88 46.39
C GLY A 1007 -5.41 -9.19 45.68
N GLN A 1008 -4.22 -9.25 46.27
CA GLN A 1008 -3.01 -8.66 45.67
C GLN A 1008 -2.34 -9.56 44.59
N THR A 1009 -3.00 -10.63 44.14
CA THR A 1009 -2.47 -11.53 43.10
C THR A 1009 -3.01 -11.13 41.73
N ARG A 1010 -2.11 -10.89 40.77
CA ARG A 1010 -2.47 -10.63 39.35
C ARG A 1010 -2.63 -11.96 38.59
N TYR A 1011 -3.60 -12.01 37.68
CA TYR A 1011 -3.85 -13.09 36.74
C TYR A 1011 -3.67 -12.52 35.33
N LEU A 1012 -2.60 -12.93 34.64
CA LEU A 1012 -2.10 -12.34 33.39
C LEU A 1012 -2.98 -12.64 32.16
N THR A 1013 -4.25 -12.31 32.25
CA THR A 1013 -5.26 -12.39 31.19
C THR A 1013 -6.14 -11.14 31.23
N MET A 1014 -6.69 -10.75 30.08
CA MET A 1014 -7.44 -9.52 29.87
C MET A 1014 -8.53 -9.78 28.84
N ASP A 1015 -9.74 -9.29 29.10
CA ASP A 1015 -10.85 -9.30 28.14
C ASP A 1015 -10.78 -8.11 27.18
N SER A 1016 -11.60 -8.16 26.13
CA SER A 1016 -11.75 -7.07 25.17
C SER A 1016 -12.40 -5.81 25.76
N LEU A 1017 -13.23 -5.93 26.80
CA LEU A 1017 -13.85 -4.76 27.45
C LEU A 1017 -12.78 -3.86 28.05
N SER A 1018 -11.77 -4.46 28.69
CA SER A 1018 -10.65 -3.80 29.36
C SER A 1018 -9.86 -2.82 28.48
N TRP A 1019 -9.99 -2.86 27.15
CA TRP A 1019 -9.34 -1.91 26.25
C TRP A 1019 -9.86 -0.48 26.39
N PHE A 1020 -11.08 -0.25 26.91
CA PHE A 1020 -11.63 1.10 27.12
C PHE A 1020 -10.75 1.94 28.07
N ALA A 1021 -10.04 1.26 28.97
CA ALA A 1021 -9.18 1.88 29.97
C ALA A 1021 -8.15 2.82 29.32
N GLY A 1022 -7.60 2.48 28.15
CA GLY A 1022 -6.69 3.36 27.42
C GLY A 1022 -7.28 4.75 27.17
N GLY A 1023 -8.51 4.80 26.65
CA GLY A 1023 -9.28 6.03 26.46
C GLY A 1023 -9.61 6.75 27.76
N ASN A 1024 -9.98 6.02 28.82
CA ASN A 1024 -10.28 6.61 30.14
C ASN A 1024 -9.04 7.26 30.78
N PHE A 1025 -7.89 6.60 30.74
CA PHE A 1025 -6.60 7.15 31.21
C PHE A 1025 -6.18 8.38 30.39
N ILE A 1026 -6.32 8.34 29.07
CA ILE A 1026 -6.06 9.49 28.20
C ILE A 1026 -6.98 10.66 28.57
N LEU A 1027 -8.29 10.44 28.66
CA LEU A 1027 -9.27 11.46 29.05
C LEU A 1027 -8.92 12.09 30.41
N GLY A 1028 -8.57 11.28 31.40
CA GLY A 1028 -8.15 11.75 32.72
C GLY A 1028 -6.89 12.60 32.67
N GLY A 1029 -5.91 12.20 31.84
CA GLY A 1029 -4.74 13.02 31.54
C GLY A 1029 -5.07 14.36 30.88
N LEU A 1030 -6.03 14.40 29.96
CA LEU A 1030 -6.52 15.64 29.33
C LEU A 1030 -7.19 16.59 30.35
N VAL A 1031 -8.08 16.08 31.20
CA VAL A 1031 -8.87 16.93 32.13
C VAL A 1031 -8.15 17.30 33.42
N THR A 1032 -7.09 16.57 33.80
CA THR A 1032 -6.27 16.87 34.99
C THR A 1032 -4.90 17.49 34.70
N ASP A 1033 -4.58 17.73 33.42
CA ASP A 1033 -3.25 18.17 32.95
C ASP A 1033 -2.10 17.27 33.42
N ASN A 1034 -2.23 15.98 33.15
CA ASN A 1034 -1.27 14.95 33.58
C ASN A 1034 -0.83 14.10 32.38
N GLN A 1035 0.35 14.41 31.83
CA GLN A 1035 0.92 13.70 30.68
C GLN A 1035 1.21 12.23 30.99
N THR A 1036 1.56 11.86 32.22
CA THR A 1036 1.82 10.45 32.59
C THR A 1036 0.59 9.56 32.38
N LEU A 1037 -0.61 10.07 32.66
CA LEU A 1037 -1.86 9.35 32.41
C LEU A 1037 -2.16 9.22 30.90
N VAL A 1038 -1.84 10.26 30.12
CA VAL A 1038 -1.92 10.20 28.66
C VAL A 1038 -0.95 9.15 28.12
N ASP A 1039 0.33 9.21 28.48
CA ASP A 1039 1.36 8.28 28.00
C ASP A 1039 1.05 6.82 28.36
N PHE A 1040 0.54 6.57 29.57
CA PHE A 1040 0.09 5.25 29.99
C PHE A 1040 -1.08 4.72 29.14
N GLY A 1041 -2.10 5.55 28.89
CA GLY A 1041 -3.21 5.16 28.02
C GLY A 1041 -2.82 5.03 26.54
N LEU A 1042 -1.84 5.81 26.05
CA LEU A 1042 -1.26 5.64 24.71
C LEU A 1042 -0.49 4.30 24.58
N ALA A 1043 0.20 3.84 25.64
CA ALA A 1043 0.84 2.52 25.64
C ALA A 1043 -0.19 1.39 25.51
N ILE A 1044 -1.34 1.48 26.19
CA ILE A 1044 -2.47 0.54 26.02
C ILE A 1044 -3.01 0.62 24.57
N ALA A 1045 -3.19 1.83 24.03
CA ALA A 1045 -3.68 2.04 22.67
C ALA A 1045 -2.75 1.46 21.59
N ASP A 1046 -1.42 1.60 21.76
CA ASP A 1046 -0.41 1.04 20.86
C ASP A 1046 -0.30 -0.49 21.00
N THR A 1047 -0.51 -1.03 22.21
CA THR A 1047 -0.60 -2.47 22.47
C THR A 1047 -1.79 -3.08 21.72
N ALA A 1048 -2.99 -2.50 21.83
CA ALA A 1048 -4.15 -2.92 21.03
C ALA A 1048 -3.84 -2.87 19.52
N GLY A 1049 -3.14 -1.82 19.06
CA GLY A 1049 -2.68 -1.68 17.68
C GLY A 1049 -1.68 -2.76 17.26
N ALA A 1050 -0.85 -3.28 18.16
CA ALA A 1050 0.04 -4.41 17.90
C ALA A 1050 -0.74 -5.73 17.80
N LEU A 1051 -1.67 -6.00 18.72
CA LEU A 1051 -2.49 -7.22 18.74
C LEU A 1051 -3.39 -7.32 17.50
N TYR A 1052 -4.10 -6.25 17.14
CA TYR A 1052 -4.92 -6.20 15.91
C TYR A 1052 -4.10 -6.43 14.64
N ARG A 1053 -2.78 -6.21 14.65
CA ARG A 1053 -1.90 -6.52 13.51
C ARG A 1053 -1.34 -7.94 13.51
N ARG A 1054 -1.45 -8.68 14.63
CA ARG A 1054 -0.99 -10.07 14.74
C ARG A 1054 -2.04 -11.09 14.27
N THR A 1055 -3.33 -10.80 14.41
CA THR A 1055 -4.41 -11.69 13.96
C THR A 1055 -4.54 -11.73 12.44
N ARG A 1056 -4.92 -12.88 11.87
CA ARG A 1056 -5.09 -13.02 10.40
C ARG A 1056 -6.16 -12.09 9.81
N THR A 1057 -7.25 -11.87 10.53
CA THR A 1057 -8.32 -10.94 10.08
C THR A 1057 -7.90 -9.48 10.18
N GLY A 1058 -7.02 -9.12 11.11
CA GLY A 1058 -6.72 -7.73 11.43
C GLY A 1058 -7.67 -7.11 12.48
N LEU A 1059 -8.36 -7.97 13.26
CA LEU A 1059 -9.34 -7.63 14.30
C LEU A 1059 -8.91 -8.18 15.67
N GLY A 1060 -9.46 -7.63 16.74
CA GLY A 1060 -9.15 -8.04 18.11
C GLY A 1060 -9.84 -9.33 18.54
N ALA A 1061 -9.23 -10.04 19.47
CA ALA A 1061 -9.80 -11.22 20.11
C ALA A 1061 -10.52 -10.84 21.43
N GLU A 1062 -11.50 -11.64 21.86
CA GLU A 1062 -12.28 -11.42 23.10
C GLU A 1062 -11.42 -11.62 24.36
N TYR A 1063 -10.48 -12.58 24.36
CA TYR A 1063 -9.54 -12.79 25.49
C TYR A 1063 -8.11 -13.03 25.04
N VAL A 1064 -7.18 -12.42 25.77
CA VAL A 1064 -5.73 -12.66 25.66
C VAL A 1064 -5.12 -13.04 26.99
N GLN A 1065 -4.01 -13.78 26.94
CA GLN A 1065 -3.22 -14.21 28.10
C GLN A 1065 -1.73 -14.03 27.79
N TRP A 1066 -0.91 -13.73 28.79
CA TRP A 1066 0.54 -13.54 28.61
C TRP A 1066 1.39 -14.01 29.80
N THR A 1067 2.71 -14.05 29.62
CA THR A 1067 3.72 -14.25 30.66
C THR A 1067 4.56 -12.99 30.84
N GLU A 1068 5.06 -12.73 32.06
CA GLU A 1068 6.01 -11.64 32.33
C GLU A 1068 7.48 -12.12 32.31
N ASP A 1069 7.73 -13.40 32.57
CA ASP A 1069 9.06 -14.00 32.69
C ASP A 1069 9.13 -15.43 32.08
N CYS A 1070 10.34 -16.01 32.13
CA CYS A 1070 10.68 -17.35 31.65
C CYS A 1070 10.68 -18.44 32.75
N GLU A 1071 10.37 -18.08 34.00
CA GLU A 1071 10.44 -19.00 35.14
C GLU A 1071 9.06 -19.49 35.58
N ALA A 1072 7.99 -18.76 35.25
CA ALA A 1072 6.60 -19.11 35.52
C ALA A 1072 6.09 -20.26 34.61
N PRO A 1073 5.95 -21.51 35.10
CA PRO A 1073 5.63 -22.67 34.25
C PRO A 1073 4.15 -22.75 33.85
N GLN A 1074 3.37 -21.70 34.12
CA GLN A 1074 1.97 -21.85 34.50
C GLN A 1074 1.04 -22.02 33.30
N PHE A 1075 1.35 -21.39 32.16
CA PHE A 1075 0.50 -21.38 30.96
C PHE A 1075 1.27 -21.47 29.64
N GLY A 1076 2.57 -21.76 29.73
CA GLY A 1076 3.47 -21.82 28.58
C GLY A 1076 3.56 -23.22 27.97
N GLY A 1077 3.32 -23.32 26.66
CA GLY A 1077 3.92 -24.40 25.87
C GLY A 1077 5.46 -24.32 25.88
N PRO A 1078 6.17 -25.23 25.20
CA PRO A 1078 7.64 -25.27 25.20
C PRO A 1078 8.33 -23.93 24.84
N ASP A 1079 7.65 -23.07 24.08
CA ASP A 1079 8.19 -21.83 23.50
C ASP A 1079 7.79 -20.53 24.23
N HIS A 1080 7.26 -20.59 25.47
CA HIS A 1080 6.79 -19.38 26.20
C HIS A 1080 7.91 -18.35 26.51
N CYS A 1081 9.17 -18.78 26.46
CA CYS A 1081 10.35 -17.92 26.58
C CYS A 1081 10.70 -17.16 25.28
N ALA A 1082 9.87 -17.23 24.23
CA ALA A 1082 10.03 -16.45 23.01
C ALA A 1082 9.12 -15.21 23.02
N ALA A 1083 9.65 -14.03 22.73
CA ALA A 1083 8.88 -12.78 22.66
C ALA A 1083 7.67 -12.84 21.69
N ASN A 1084 7.75 -13.65 20.63
CA ASN A 1084 6.63 -13.85 19.71
C ASN A 1084 5.48 -14.70 20.31
N SER A 1085 5.75 -15.47 21.38
CA SER A 1085 4.85 -16.46 21.98
C SER A 1085 4.42 -16.11 23.41
N SER A 1086 4.97 -15.02 23.98
CA SER A 1086 4.71 -14.57 25.36
C SER A 1086 3.32 -13.95 25.56
N LEU A 1087 2.62 -13.61 24.47
CA LEU A 1087 1.22 -13.20 24.45
C LEU A 1087 0.43 -14.06 23.46
N GLN A 1088 -0.69 -14.60 23.92
CA GLN A 1088 -1.50 -15.58 23.20
C GLN A 1088 -2.99 -15.22 23.28
N ILE A 1089 -3.75 -15.67 22.28
CA ILE A 1089 -5.21 -15.54 22.22
C ILE A 1089 -5.82 -16.76 22.90
N THR A 1090 -6.70 -16.54 23.86
CA THR A 1090 -7.38 -17.62 24.62
C THR A 1090 -8.87 -17.73 24.28
N ASP A 1091 -9.49 -16.64 23.83
CA ASP A 1091 -10.77 -16.66 23.11
C ASP A 1091 -10.64 -15.78 21.86
N ALA A 1092 -10.69 -16.42 20.68
CA ALA A 1092 -10.53 -15.77 19.39
C ALA A 1092 -11.83 -15.17 18.81
N ASN A 1093 -12.95 -15.23 19.52
CA ASN A 1093 -14.18 -14.55 19.11
C ASN A 1093 -13.94 -13.04 18.91
N PHE A 1094 -14.64 -12.42 17.96
CA PHE A 1094 -14.72 -10.96 17.82
C PHE A 1094 -16.18 -10.53 17.77
N ARG A 1095 -16.66 -9.95 18.87
CA ARG A 1095 -18.08 -9.64 19.10
C ARG A 1095 -18.48 -8.22 18.66
N LEU A 1096 -17.83 -7.70 17.61
CA LEU A 1096 -18.04 -6.34 17.09
C LEU A 1096 -17.89 -5.22 18.14
N ARG A 1097 -17.09 -5.43 19.18
CA ARG A 1097 -17.02 -4.50 20.32
C ARG A 1097 -16.24 -3.21 20.02
N PRO A 1098 -16.57 -2.08 20.69
CA PRO A 1098 -16.06 -0.76 20.33
C PRO A 1098 -14.83 -0.28 21.11
N GLU A 1099 -14.39 -0.93 22.19
CA GLU A 1099 -13.55 -0.32 23.23
C GLU A 1099 -12.14 0.05 22.74
N VAL A 1100 -11.62 -0.71 21.76
CA VAL A 1100 -10.37 -0.36 21.05
C VAL A 1100 -10.56 0.83 20.10
N LEU A 1101 -11.73 0.94 19.47
CA LEU A 1101 -12.09 2.06 18.59
C LEU A 1101 -12.31 3.34 19.39
N GLU A 1102 -12.91 3.24 20.58
CA GLU A 1102 -12.99 4.30 21.58
C GLU A 1102 -11.58 4.75 22.00
N THR A 1103 -10.73 3.82 22.45
CA THR A 1103 -9.36 4.13 22.88
C THR A 1103 -8.53 4.79 21.78
N TRP A 1104 -8.62 4.33 20.53
CA TRP A 1104 -7.96 5.02 19.39
C TRP A 1104 -8.59 6.37 19.05
N TYR A 1105 -9.90 6.56 19.26
CA TYR A 1105 -10.54 7.87 19.17
C TYR A 1105 -9.95 8.83 20.21
N TYR A 1106 -9.94 8.48 21.50
CA TYR A 1106 -9.33 9.30 22.55
C TYR A 1106 -7.83 9.56 22.31
N ALA A 1107 -7.08 8.56 21.87
CA ALA A 1107 -5.67 8.71 21.51
C ALA A 1107 -5.45 9.69 20.35
N TYR A 1108 -6.29 9.63 19.32
CA TYR A 1108 -6.28 10.64 18.24
C TYR A 1108 -6.64 12.04 18.76
N ARG A 1109 -7.66 12.17 19.64
CA ARG A 1109 -8.06 13.47 20.21
C ARG A 1109 -6.97 14.10 21.09
N ALA A 1110 -6.19 13.29 21.81
CA ALA A 1110 -5.09 13.75 22.65
C ALA A 1110 -3.82 14.14 21.87
N THR A 1111 -3.52 13.43 20.78
CA THR A 1111 -2.21 13.54 20.08
C THR A 1111 -2.29 14.22 18.72
N GLY A 1112 -3.41 14.08 18.00
CA GLY A 1112 -3.51 14.38 16.57
C GLY A 1112 -2.79 13.37 15.66
N ASP A 1113 -2.21 12.28 16.21
CA ASP A 1113 -1.46 11.30 15.43
C ASP A 1113 -2.39 10.47 14.54
N VAL A 1114 -2.24 10.65 13.23
CA VAL A 1114 -3.04 9.97 12.20
C VAL A 1114 -2.92 8.44 12.25
N LYS A 1115 -1.93 7.85 12.93
CA LYS A 1115 -1.82 6.38 13.05
C LYS A 1115 -3.09 5.76 13.66
N TYR A 1116 -3.67 6.40 14.69
CA TYR A 1116 -4.89 5.90 15.35
C TYR A 1116 -6.09 5.97 14.41
N ARG A 1117 -6.22 7.08 13.67
CA ARG A 1117 -7.24 7.23 12.61
C ARG A 1117 -7.09 6.18 11.50
N GLU A 1118 -5.88 5.88 11.08
CA GLU A 1118 -5.61 4.81 10.10
C GLU A 1118 -5.87 3.40 10.65
N TRP A 1119 -5.65 3.16 11.95
CA TRP A 1119 -5.97 1.88 12.59
C TRP A 1119 -7.48 1.69 12.73
N THR A 1120 -8.21 2.70 13.19
CA THR A 1120 -9.69 2.70 13.21
C THR A 1120 -10.26 2.51 11.80
N TRP A 1121 -9.70 3.17 10.78
CA TRP A 1121 -10.13 2.98 9.39
C TRP A 1121 -9.86 1.56 8.88
N ARG A 1122 -8.70 0.97 9.19
CA ARG A 1122 -8.41 -0.43 8.83
C ARG A 1122 -9.33 -1.40 9.55
N ALA A 1123 -9.60 -1.20 10.85
CA ALA A 1123 -10.54 -2.03 11.60
C ALA A 1123 -11.95 -1.96 10.97
N PHE A 1124 -12.44 -0.77 10.62
CA PHE A 1124 -13.68 -0.61 9.85
C PHE A 1124 -13.66 -1.40 8.53
N GLN A 1125 -12.58 -1.31 7.75
CA GLN A 1125 -12.43 -2.08 6.51
C GLN A 1125 -12.40 -3.60 6.75
N ARG A 1126 -11.96 -4.08 7.93
CA ARG A 1126 -12.04 -5.50 8.29
C ARG A 1126 -13.43 -5.92 8.76
N ILE A 1127 -14.16 -5.05 9.47
CA ILE A 1127 -15.57 -5.23 9.81
C ILE A 1127 -16.40 -5.32 8.52
N GLU A 1128 -16.22 -4.40 7.57
CA GLU A 1128 -16.84 -4.46 6.23
C GLU A 1128 -16.50 -5.75 5.47
N GLN A 1129 -15.29 -6.27 5.63
CA GLN A 1129 -14.80 -7.44 4.89
C GLN A 1129 -15.29 -8.77 5.46
N TYR A 1130 -15.28 -8.94 6.79
CA TYR A 1130 -15.49 -10.22 7.45
C TYR A 1130 -16.82 -10.31 8.19
N CYS A 1131 -17.29 -9.22 8.81
CA CYS A 1131 -18.49 -9.24 9.64
C CYS A 1131 -19.78 -9.00 8.83
N LYS A 1132 -19.68 -8.33 7.68
CA LYS A 1132 -20.84 -7.88 6.90
C LYS A 1132 -21.66 -9.03 6.31
N THR A 1133 -22.97 -9.02 6.54
CA THR A 1133 -23.97 -9.92 5.94
C THR A 1133 -24.80 -9.19 4.87
N GLU A 1134 -25.77 -9.88 4.26
CA GLU A 1134 -26.74 -9.25 3.34
C GLU A 1134 -27.55 -8.11 3.99
N THR A 1135 -27.72 -8.13 5.32
CA THR A 1135 -28.67 -7.27 6.05
C THR A 1135 -28.07 -6.57 7.27
N GLY A 1136 -26.87 -6.91 7.71
CA GLY A 1136 -26.24 -6.30 8.88
C GLY A 1136 -24.77 -6.71 9.04
N TYR A 1137 -24.33 -6.82 10.29
CA TYR A 1137 -22.98 -7.24 10.70
C TYR A 1137 -23.06 -8.30 11.78
N ALA A 1138 -22.53 -9.49 11.49
CA ALA A 1138 -22.40 -10.61 12.40
C ALA A 1138 -21.04 -10.58 13.11
N SER A 1139 -21.00 -11.16 14.31
CA SER A 1139 -19.75 -11.39 15.05
C SER A 1139 -18.92 -12.52 14.40
N LEU A 1140 -17.62 -12.62 14.71
CA LEU A 1140 -16.73 -13.67 14.19
C LEU A 1140 -16.40 -14.69 15.28
N SER A 1141 -16.29 -15.97 14.93
CA SER A 1141 -15.90 -17.02 15.87
C SER A 1141 -14.40 -17.12 16.12
N ASP A 1142 -13.56 -16.74 15.17
CA ASP A 1142 -12.11 -16.86 15.30
C ASP A 1142 -11.35 -15.86 14.39
N VAL A 1143 -10.77 -14.82 15.00
CA VAL A 1143 -9.99 -13.78 14.30
C VAL A 1143 -8.65 -14.25 13.73
N ASP A 1144 -8.15 -15.42 14.13
CA ASP A 1144 -6.89 -15.99 13.65
C ASP A 1144 -7.09 -17.17 12.67
N LEU A 1145 -8.33 -17.52 12.34
CA LEU A 1145 -8.65 -18.34 11.16
C LEU A 1145 -8.69 -17.53 9.87
N GLU A 1146 -8.41 -18.21 8.76
CA GLU A 1146 -8.60 -17.64 7.43
C GLU A 1146 -10.10 -17.33 7.21
N GLY A 1147 -10.41 -16.08 6.88
CA GLY A 1147 -11.80 -15.62 6.69
C GLY A 1147 -12.56 -15.24 7.97
N GLY A 1148 -11.96 -15.37 9.17
CA GLY A 1148 -12.63 -15.04 10.44
C GLY A 1148 -13.45 -16.18 11.06
N GLY A 1149 -13.25 -17.42 10.60
CA GLY A 1149 -14.00 -18.58 11.08
C GLY A 1149 -15.44 -18.57 10.57
N THR A 1150 -16.41 -18.78 11.46
CA THR A 1150 -17.84 -18.71 11.16
C THR A 1150 -18.46 -17.43 11.70
N LEU A 1151 -19.44 -16.89 10.96
CA LEU A 1151 -20.28 -15.81 11.47
C LEU A 1151 -21.13 -16.30 12.64
N ILE A 1152 -20.99 -15.64 13.78
CA ILE A 1152 -21.86 -15.77 14.94
C ILE A 1152 -23.06 -14.86 14.70
N ASP A 1153 -24.24 -15.46 14.65
CA ASP A 1153 -25.48 -14.81 14.26
C ASP A 1153 -26.05 -13.91 15.36
N LYS A 1154 -25.37 -12.79 15.64
CA LYS A 1154 -25.82 -11.73 16.55
C LYS A 1154 -25.23 -10.38 16.12
N GLN A 1155 -26.11 -9.37 16.03
CA GLN A 1155 -25.76 -7.96 15.88
C GLN A 1155 -26.33 -7.21 17.10
N GLU A 1156 -25.44 -6.83 18.01
CA GLU A 1156 -25.75 -6.08 19.23
C GLU A 1156 -26.07 -4.61 18.90
N SER A 1157 -26.84 -3.93 19.74
CA SER A 1157 -27.25 -2.53 19.51
C SER A 1157 -26.08 -1.54 19.53
N PHE A 1158 -25.02 -1.82 20.31
CA PHE A 1158 -23.77 -1.06 20.35
C PHE A 1158 -23.04 -0.97 19.00
N VAL A 1159 -23.36 -1.83 18.02
CA VAL A 1159 -22.84 -1.67 16.64
C VAL A 1159 -23.29 -0.32 16.06
N PHE A 1160 -24.53 0.10 16.35
CA PHE A 1160 -25.05 1.40 15.94
C PHE A 1160 -24.65 2.53 16.91
N ALA A 1161 -24.75 2.30 18.22
CA ALA A 1161 -24.44 3.31 19.22
C ALA A 1161 -22.95 3.67 19.25
N GLU A 1162 -22.05 2.70 19.13
CA GLU A 1162 -20.64 2.91 19.49
C GLU A 1162 -19.70 2.71 18.32
N VAL A 1163 -19.75 1.54 17.67
CA VAL A 1163 -18.81 1.15 16.60
C VAL A 1163 -18.87 2.16 15.46
N MET A 1164 -20.05 2.34 14.86
CA MET A 1164 -20.23 3.31 13.78
C MET A 1164 -19.98 4.76 14.25
N LYS A 1165 -20.25 5.07 15.53
CA LYS A 1165 -20.09 6.42 16.09
C LYS A 1165 -18.61 6.80 16.26
N TYR A 1166 -17.79 6.00 16.93
CA TYR A 1166 -16.36 6.30 17.12
C TYR A 1166 -15.59 6.27 15.79
N ILE A 1167 -15.91 5.33 14.89
CA ILE A 1167 -15.33 5.31 13.53
C ILE A 1167 -15.71 6.56 12.74
N TYR A 1168 -16.92 7.11 12.91
CA TYR A 1168 -17.30 8.38 12.30
C TYR A 1168 -16.59 9.59 12.94
N LEU A 1169 -16.57 9.66 14.27
CA LEU A 1169 -16.07 10.81 15.03
C LEU A 1169 -14.57 11.04 14.87
N ILE A 1170 -13.75 9.98 14.78
CA ILE A 1170 -12.29 10.12 14.54
C ILE A 1170 -11.96 10.73 13.17
N HIS A 1171 -12.90 10.62 12.22
CA HIS A 1171 -12.81 11.22 10.89
C HIS A 1171 -13.53 12.57 10.78
N LEU A 1172 -14.09 13.12 11.86
CA LEU A 1172 -14.84 14.39 11.84
C LEU A 1172 -13.96 15.58 12.30
N GLU A 1173 -13.60 16.42 11.34
CA GLU A 1173 -12.82 17.66 11.55
C GLU A 1173 -13.71 18.92 11.46
N ASP A 1174 -14.77 18.95 12.26
CA ASP A 1174 -15.58 20.17 12.45
C ASP A 1174 -15.18 20.85 13.76
N PRO A 1175 -14.59 22.06 13.75
CA PRO A 1175 -14.25 22.79 14.98
C PRO A 1175 -15.50 23.28 15.75
N ASN A 1176 -16.69 23.22 15.15
CA ASN A 1176 -17.97 23.53 15.81
C ASN A 1176 -18.66 22.27 16.38
N ALA A 1177 -18.08 21.08 16.20
CA ALA A 1177 -18.54 19.87 16.86
C ALA A 1177 -18.13 19.90 18.34
N GLU A 1178 -18.82 20.70 19.15
CA GLU A 1178 -18.60 20.86 20.60
C GLU A 1178 -18.56 19.51 21.35
N TYR A 1179 -19.25 18.51 20.81
CA TYR A 1179 -19.35 17.12 21.27
C TYR A 1179 -18.13 16.25 20.95
N GLN A 1180 -17.12 16.77 20.26
CA GLN A 1180 -15.82 16.12 20.22
C GLN A 1180 -15.13 16.26 21.57
N VAL A 1181 -14.37 15.25 21.98
CA VAL A 1181 -13.51 15.32 23.19
C VAL A 1181 -12.43 16.39 22.98
N GLN A 1182 -12.19 17.21 24.00
CA GLN A 1182 -11.29 18.37 23.95
C GLN A 1182 -10.03 18.17 24.80
N ASP A 1183 -8.90 18.70 24.32
CA ASP A 1183 -7.62 18.73 25.03
C ASP A 1183 -7.53 20.01 25.90
N SER A 1184 -8.11 19.93 27.09
CA SER A 1184 -8.24 21.01 28.09
C SER A 1184 -6.92 21.55 28.66
N ARG A 1185 -5.79 20.88 28.38
CA ARG A 1185 -4.44 21.23 28.87
C ARG A 1185 -3.86 22.48 28.21
N ARG A 1186 -4.29 22.76 26.98
CA ARG A 1186 -3.76 23.89 26.20
C ARG A 1186 -4.38 25.19 26.70
N ALA A 1187 -3.55 26.15 27.09
CA ALA A 1187 -4.01 27.46 27.57
C ALA A 1187 -4.93 28.15 26.55
N GLY A 1188 -6.20 28.35 26.92
CA GLY A 1188 -7.22 28.95 26.06
C GLY A 1188 -7.94 27.99 25.10
N ALA A 1189 -7.73 26.68 25.19
CA ALA A 1189 -8.52 25.70 24.44
C ALA A 1189 -9.97 25.61 24.94
N MET A 1190 -10.84 25.08 24.07
CA MET A 1190 -12.20 24.71 24.44
C MET A 1190 -12.15 23.57 25.47
N LYS A 1191 -12.99 23.67 26.50
CA LYS A 1191 -13.18 22.64 27.53
C LYS A 1191 -14.28 21.67 27.11
N ASN A 1192 -14.38 20.51 27.76
CA ASN A 1192 -15.41 19.54 27.41
C ASN A 1192 -16.80 20.08 27.77
N LEU A 1193 -17.63 20.35 26.74
CA LEU A 1193 -19.03 20.77 26.91
C LEU A 1193 -20.01 19.58 26.94
N TRP A 1194 -19.49 18.40 26.62
CA TRP A 1194 -20.20 17.13 26.53
C TRP A 1194 -19.35 16.04 27.16
N VAL A 1195 -20.01 15.03 27.71
CA VAL A 1195 -19.40 13.80 28.21
C VAL A 1195 -20.14 12.61 27.62
N TYR A 1196 -19.41 11.67 27.03
CA TYR A 1196 -19.97 10.41 26.54
C TYR A 1196 -20.24 9.52 27.74
N ASN A 1197 -21.37 8.84 27.78
CA ASN A 1197 -21.62 7.76 28.74
C ASN A 1197 -20.90 6.47 28.31
N THR A 1198 -21.17 5.33 28.94
CA THR A 1198 -20.50 4.05 28.63
C THR A 1198 -20.90 3.50 27.26
N GLU A 1199 -22.16 3.72 26.84
CA GLU A 1199 -22.74 3.32 25.54
C GLU A 1199 -22.56 4.42 24.46
N ALA A 1200 -21.47 5.19 24.57
CA ALA A 1200 -21.11 6.32 23.69
C ALA A 1200 -22.21 7.40 23.45
N HIS A 1201 -23.23 7.57 24.29
CA HIS A 1201 -24.22 8.64 24.15
C HIS A 1201 -23.72 9.94 24.79
N PRO A 1202 -23.68 11.08 24.06
CA PRO A 1202 -23.19 12.34 24.61
C PRO A 1202 -24.25 13.02 25.49
N PHE A 1203 -23.91 13.27 26.75
CA PHE A 1203 -24.66 14.13 27.65
C PHE A 1203 -24.03 15.52 27.74
N LYS A 1204 -24.86 16.56 27.72
CA LYS A 1204 -24.39 17.93 27.94
C LYS A 1204 -23.95 18.14 29.40
N VAL A 1205 -22.75 18.66 29.59
CA VAL A 1205 -22.17 19.00 30.90
C VAL A 1205 -23.10 19.97 31.65
N ALA A 1206 -23.33 19.70 32.93
CA ALA A 1206 -24.23 20.47 33.79
C ALA A 1206 -23.50 21.49 34.68
N GLY A 1207 -22.28 21.14 35.14
CA GLY A 1207 -21.45 22.01 35.97
C GLY A 1207 -20.48 22.90 35.17
N PRO A 1208 -19.46 23.47 35.82
CA PRO A 1208 -18.38 24.17 35.14
C PRO A 1208 -17.60 23.21 34.22
N PRO A 1209 -17.43 23.52 32.93
CA PRO A 1209 -16.64 22.69 32.01
C PRO A 1209 -15.18 22.50 32.44
N VAL A 1210 -14.65 21.31 32.19
CA VAL A 1210 -13.25 20.93 32.46
C VAL A 1210 -12.44 20.75 31.19
#